data_AF-A0A101PSB2-F1
#
_entry.id   AF-A0A101PSB2-F1
#
_cell.length_a   1.000
_cell.length_b   1.000
_cell.length_c   1.000
_cell.angle_alpha   90.00
_cell.angle_beta   90.00
_cell.angle_gamma   90.00
#
_symmetry.space_group_name_H-M   'P 1'
#
loop_
_entity.id
_entity.type
_entity.pdbx_description
1 polymer ?
#
loop_
_entity_poly.entity_id
_entity_poly.type
_entity_poly.pdbx_seq_one_letter_code
_entity_poly.pdbx_strand_id
1 'polypeptide(L)'
;MTRQVVAVDPDGTGGHASIADAVRAASSGALITVAPGRYSEALVLSDVVTIVATEGRGSVEIAPRSGTAVTVTAEAVKLTGLVIRGSDEKVPAVDVPAGQLELDDCEISAVSWTAVLARHSGALAMRDSRITNDTGAGIVVTSEGESIVEDCVLEDLGASGLVIGERGNPLVRRCTVRDAAGNGVFASGEARGRIEDCDISKTEKPGIALEDSSSTVVVRTQVHQVGVVGILISSRNRVQVEDCSVRDAAGHGLVVTSDAEPLVRRLRVTAAGQQGLRLCDKSRGRYEDCEVLDPAEAGLWVGGTASPVVTGLTVRGGDGDGAHLTDDSTPELDQLHISGPSGTGVRADESSNPLVRRTTVADCDGQGLEIGDGARGRYEDVEITEVGKSGVRLTGSAHALLHAVLVREPGDNGISVGGGATATLRDCDTFRPRNHGLSVAAGAKVTVSRSRFHGSGRAGVMMAAGSSGTLTDCEAFDNSGDGILLHTMERVVIRKSAVFDNGRSGLHRTVMSENTVLEELLSRSNRTPDVHGEPEVSLGTPTADVATPLQERIEMVPADQRADTADGDGTTRPDGMEIAAGPRTDGTSADSGARGERKKKGKSTPLEELESLIGLESVKHEVKTLVSLNQMARRRAEMGMSAPPMSRHMVFAGPPGTGKTTVARLYGSLLAEMEVLRYGHIVEVARQDLVAQVIGGTAIKTTEAFEKARGGVLFIDEAYTLTSQSDGGGGADFGREAVDTLVKLMEDHRDDTVVIVAGYSVEMRRFLATNPGLGSRFNRTIEFPNYTVDELVTILEHICGRHQYELGPGTREALTSYFENMKRDDTFGNGRTARKVFEEMVDRQAFRLAGETDVTPSDMVRLMPEDLGENAPGSADDGEAGRGELDMLLAELDAMVGLEQAKESVASLVHLVANTRRRAAAGLPTAALSHHAVFSGAPGTGKTTVARLYGRLLAALGVLSSGQVVEAARADLVGRYVGHTAQMTSDAFDRARGGVLFIDEAYTLTPGGGERAGNDFGQEAVDTLVKLMEDHRDDVVVIAAGYTREMAGFLASNPGLASRFSHQIEFHDYSADDLVVIIERMAESSGYTCAPELIERIREHYATLPRDGSFGNARDARKLFESMVTRQAFRLSKSVSPTLDELRRLLPEDLVV
;
A
#
# COMPACT_ATOMS: atom_id res chain seq x y z
N MET A 1 -30.14 -39.73 44.17
CA MET A 1 -28.96 -39.71 45.05
C MET A 1 -28.99 -38.38 45.79
N THR A 2 -28.87 -38.37 47.11
CA THR A 2 -28.76 -37.14 47.91
C THR A 2 -27.45 -36.45 47.58
N ARG A 3 -27.52 -35.22 47.05
CA ARG A 3 -26.36 -34.40 46.72
C ARG A 3 -25.55 -34.15 48.00
N GLN A 4 -24.27 -34.51 48.01
CA GLN A 4 -23.39 -34.26 49.16
C GLN A 4 -23.26 -32.74 49.35
N VAL A 5 -23.45 -32.26 50.57
CA VAL A 5 -23.24 -30.86 50.94
C VAL A 5 -22.00 -30.79 51.83
N VAL A 6 -21.03 -29.95 51.45
CA VAL A 6 -19.77 -29.73 52.18
C VAL A 6 -19.70 -28.25 52.56
N ALA A 7 -19.48 -27.95 53.84
CA ALA A 7 -19.37 -26.58 54.33
C ALA A 7 -17.89 -26.16 54.46
N VAL A 8 -17.59 -24.93 54.06
CA VAL A 8 -16.29 -24.27 54.26
C VAL A 8 -16.50 -23.08 55.18
N ASP A 9 -15.73 -23.03 56.26
CA ASP A 9 -15.73 -21.96 57.25
C ASP A 9 -14.29 -21.68 57.69
N PRO A 10 -13.73 -20.48 57.38
CA PRO A 10 -12.34 -20.17 57.67
C PRO A 10 -12.08 -20.01 59.18
N ASP A 11 -13.11 -19.76 59.98
CA ASP A 11 -13.05 -19.65 61.44
C ASP A 11 -13.18 -21.03 62.14
N GLY A 12 -13.44 -22.10 61.37
CA GLY A 12 -13.35 -23.48 61.82
C GLY A 12 -14.52 -23.96 62.70
N THR A 13 -15.69 -23.32 62.63
CA THR A 13 -16.81 -23.60 63.56
C THR A 13 -17.77 -24.71 63.11
N GLY A 14 -17.58 -25.31 61.92
CA GLY A 14 -18.44 -26.42 61.48
C GLY A 14 -18.16 -27.08 60.13
N GLY A 15 -16.95 -26.93 59.55
CA GLY A 15 -16.63 -27.43 58.20
C GLY A 15 -15.12 -27.55 57.91
N HIS A 16 -14.76 -27.56 56.63
CA HIS A 16 -13.36 -27.46 56.20
C HIS A 16 -12.88 -26.00 56.33
N ALA A 17 -11.60 -25.80 56.70
CA ALA A 17 -11.02 -24.46 56.85
C ALA A 17 -10.60 -23.80 55.51
N SER A 18 -10.55 -24.58 54.43
CA SER A 18 -10.16 -24.13 53.10
C SER A 18 -11.08 -24.73 52.02
N ILE A 19 -11.28 -24.00 50.93
CA ILE A 19 -12.06 -24.45 49.78
C ILE A 19 -11.34 -25.61 49.09
N ALA A 20 -10.01 -25.58 48.98
CA ALA A 20 -9.24 -26.65 48.35
C ALA A 20 -9.33 -27.97 49.13
N ASP A 21 -9.36 -27.94 50.47
CA ASP A 21 -9.60 -29.14 51.28
C ASP A 21 -11.02 -29.69 51.07
N ALA A 22 -12.02 -28.81 50.97
CA ALA A 22 -13.40 -29.22 50.70
C ALA A 22 -13.56 -29.84 49.32
N VAL A 23 -12.93 -29.27 48.28
CA VAL A 23 -12.91 -29.83 46.92
C VAL A 23 -12.27 -31.22 46.92
N ARG A 24 -11.12 -31.40 47.59
CA ARG A 24 -10.47 -32.73 47.71
C ARG A 24 -11.29 -33.77 48.45
N ALA A 25 -12.14 -33.36 49.39
CA ALA A 25 -12.99 -34.25 50.18
C ALA A 25 -14.37 -34.50 49.55
N ALA A 26 -14.76 -33.68 48.57
CA ALA A 26 -16.05 -33.74 47.91
C ALA A 26 -16.11 -34.90 46.90
N SER A 27 -17.26 -35.56 46.82
CA SER A 27 -17.59 -36.44 45.70
C SER A 27 -18.03 -35.63 44.48
N SER A 28 -17.78 -36.16 43.28
CA SER A 28 -18.28 -35.56 42.03
C SER A 28 -19.81 -35.36 42.10
N GLY A 29 -20.26 -34.15 41.79
CA GLY A 29 -21.62 -33.63 41.93
C GLY A 29 -21.92 -32.87 43.23
N ALA A 30 -20.97 -32.78 44.18
CA ALA A 30 -21.19 -32.12 45.47
C ALA A 30 -21.54 -30.63 45.37
N LEU A 31 -22.23 -30.13 46.40
CA LEU A 31 -22.46 -28.72 46.66
C LEU A 31 -21.54 -28.27 47.82
N ILE A 32 -20.67 -27.31 47.55
CA ILE A 32 -19.75 -26.71 48.51
C ILE A 32 -20.28 -25.32 48.86
N THR A 33 -20.71 -25.12 50.11
CA THR A 33 -21.19 -23.83 50.61
C THR A 33 -20.07 -23.14 51.38
N VAL A 34 -19.75 -21.90 51.01
CA VAL A 34 -18.58 -21.17 51.53
C VAL A 34 -19.03 -19.99 52.39
N ALA A 35 -18.57 -19.94 53.64
CA ALA A 35 -18.81 -18.83 54.57
C ALA A 35 -18.03 -17.58 54.15
N PRO A 36 -18.50 -16.36 54.51
CA PRO A 36 -17.81 -15.12 54.18
C PRO A 36 -16.35 -15.12 54.65
N GLY A 37 -15.46 -14.60 53.82
CA GLY A 37 -14.04 -14.54 54.15
C GLY A 37 -13.12 -14.43 52.93
N ARG A 38 -11.83 -14.27 53.21
CA ARG A 38 -10.76 -14.20 52.20
C ARG A 38 -9.94 -15.48 52.20
N TYR A 39 -9.88 -16.14 51.06
CA TYR A 39 -9.24 -17.42 50.83
C TYR A 39 -8.02 -17.21 49.92
N SER A 40 -6.82 -17.38 50.47
CA SER A 40 -5.57 -17.11 49.75
C SER A 40 -5.03 -18.30 48.96
N GLU A 41 -5.92 -19.19 48.53
CA GLU A 41 -5.62 -20.45 47.86
C GLU A 41 -5.95 -20.38 46.36
N ALA A 42 -5.24 -21.17 45.56
CA ALA A 42 -5.57 -21.38 44.15
C ALA A 42 -6.39 -22.66 44.01
N LEU A 43 -7.46 -22.62 43.23
CA LEU A 43 -8.38 -23.74 43.05
C LEU A 43 -8.12 -24.43 41.71
N VAL A 44 -7.78 -25.72 41.78
CA VAL A 44 -7.74 -26.59 40.60
C VAL A 44 -8.91 -27.56 40.71
N LEU A 45 -9.88 -27.41 39.81
CA LEU A 45 -11.15 -28.13 39.85
C LEU A 45 -11.17 -29.19 38.75
N SER A 46 -10.88 -30.43 39.15
CA SER A 46 -10.84 -31.63 38.30
C SER A 46 -12.08 -32.51 38.38
N ASP A 47 -12.92 -32.33 39.41
CA ASP A 47 -14.16 -33.06 39.63
C ASP A 47 -15.37 -32.13 39.46
N VAL A 48 -16.53 -32.71 39.12
CA VAL A 48 -17.77 -31.94 38.97
C VAL A 48 -18.19 -31.41 40.33
N VAL A 49 -18.23 -30.09 40.52
CA VAL A 49 -18.61 -29.48 41.80
C VAL A 49 -19.40 -28.19 41.59
N THR A 50 -20.23 -27.84 42.58
CA THR A 50 -20.84 -26.50 42.65
C THR A 50 -20.37 -25.79 43.91
N ILE A 51 -19.80 -24.60 43.78
CA ILE A 51 -19.30 -23.79 44.89
C ILE A 51 -20.16 -22.53 44.99
N VAL A 52 -20.73 -22.26 46.16
CA VAL A 52 -21.68 -21.16 46.38
C VAL A 52 -21.29 -20.36 47.61
N ALA A 53 -21.23 -19.04 47.48
CA ALA A 53 -21.13 -18.11 48.61
C ALA A 53 -22.43 -18.11 49.42
N THR A 54 -22.34 -18.33 50.74
CA THR A 54 -23.53 -18.46 51.61
C THR A 54 -24.29 -17.15 51.84
N GLU A 55 -23.61 -16.00 51.78
CA GLU A 55 -24.21 -14.67 51.97
C GLU A 55 -24.29 -13.85 50.66
N GLY A 56 -24.16 -14.51 49.51
CA GLY A 56 -24.25 -13.88 48.18
C GLY A 56 -22.97 -13.16 47.74
N ARG A 57 -23.05 -12.45 46.61
CA ARG A 57 -21.91 -11.78 45.96
C ARG A 57 -21.14 -10.86 46.90
N GLY A 58 -19.81 -10.93 46.83
CA GLY A 58 -18.91 -10.09 47.63
C GLY A 58 -18.52 -10.67 48.98
N SER A 59 -19.23 -11.70 49.47
CA SER A 59 -18.95 -12.29 50.78
C SER A 59 -17.72 -13.20 50.79
N VAL A 60 -17.41 -13.86 49.67
CA VAL A 60 -16.31 -14.82 49.54
C VAL A 60 -15.30 -14.33 48.51
N GLU A 61 -14.06 -14.06 48.93
CA GLU A 61 -12.95 -13.65 48.07
C GLU A 61 -11.91 -14.75 47.92
N ILE A 62 -11.67 -15.21 46.70
CA ILE A 62 -10.55 -16.10 46.33
C ILE A 62 -9.43 -15.24 45.75
N ALA A 63 -8.31 -15.14 46.46
CA ALA A 63 -7.20 -14.26 46.12
C ALA A 63 -5.85 -14.95 46.44
N PRO A 64 -5.38 -15.89 45.61
CA PRO A 64 -4.05 -16.47 45.77
C PRO A 64 -2.98 -15.38 45.67
N ARG A 65 -1.80 -15.64 46.25
CA ARG A 65 -0.67 -14.70 46.16
C ARG A 65 0.04 -14.72 44.80
N SER A 66 -0.10 -15.81 44.05
CA SER A 66 0.55 -16.05 42.75
C SER A 66 -0.19 -17.17 42.02
N GLY A 67 -0.07 -17.22 40.69
CA GLY A 67 -0.76 -18.19 39.85
C GLY A 67 -2.21 -17.85 39.56
N THR A 68 -2.87 -18.72 38.81
CA THR A 68 -4.29 -18.62 38.47
C THR A 68 -5.17 -18.94 39.68
N ALA A 69 -6.17 -18.11 39.94
CA ALA A 69 -7.06 -18.28 41.09
C ALA A 69 -8.02 -19.47 40.92
N VAL A 70 -8.54 -19.67 39.71
CA VAL A 70 -9.40 -20.81 39.38
C VAL A 70 -8.96 -21.44 38.06
N THR A 71 -8.56 -22.70 38.11
CA THR A 71 -8.30 -23.52 36.92
C THR A 71 -9.31 -24.66 36.86
N VAL A 72 -10.01 -24.81 35.72
CA VAL A 72 -11.01 -25.86 35.51
C VAL A 72 -10.56 -26.86 34.46
N THR A 73 -10.53 -28.14 34.83
CA THR A 73 -10.31 -29.27 33.93
C THR A 73 -11.41 -30.33 34.04
N ALA A 74 -12.33 -30.17 35.01
CA ALA A 74 -13.49 -31.04 35.18
C ALA A 74 -14.51 -30.87 34.05
N GLU A 75 -15.31 -31.91 33.79
CA GLU A 75 -16.36 -31.87 32.77
C GLU A 75 -17.37 -30.74 32.98
N ALA A 76 -17.72 -30.42 34.23
CA ALA A 76 -18.62 -29.32 34.57
C ALA A 76 -18.38 -28.77 35.98
N VAL A 77 -18.21 -27.46 36.13
CA VAL A 77 -18.10 -26.76 37.42
C VAL A 77 -19.07 -25.60 37.43
N LYS A 78 -19.73 -25.36 38.58
CA LYS A 78 -20.52 -24.14 38.79
C LYS A 78 -19.97 -23.33 39.98
N LEU A 79 -19.74 -22.05 39.78
CA LEU A 79 -19.31 -21.10 40.79
C LEU A 79 -20.34 -19.97 40.89
N THR A 80 -20.81 -19.67 42.10
CA THR A 80 -21.87 -18.67 42.32
C THR A 80 -21.54 -17.70 43.45
N GLY A 81 -21.67 -16.40 43.20
CA GLY A 81 -21.53 -15.35 44.21
C GLY A 81 -20.10 -15.08 44.69
N LEU A 82 -19.08 -15.46 43.91
CA LEU A 82 -17.67 -15.40 44.32
C LEU A 82 -16.98 -14.14 43.79
N VAL A 83 -16.04 -13.59 44.58
CA VAL A 83 -15.05 -12.61 44.11
C VAL A 83 -13.74 -13.33 43.84
N ILE A 84 -13.26 -13.29 42.59
CA ILE A 84 -12.04 -13.95 42.14
C ILE A 84 -11.01 -12.87 41.80
N ARG A 85 -9.89 -12.83 42.52
CA ARG A 85 -8.80 -11.88 42.29
C ARG A 85 -7.56 -12.58 41.77
N GLY A 86 -7.17 -12.28 40.54
CA GLY A 86 -5.87 -12.67 39.98
C GLY A 86 -4.83 -11.58 40.24
N SER A 87 -3.79 -11.89 41.02
CA SER A 87 -2.70 -10.95 41.34
C SER A 87 -1.41 -11.22 40.57
N ASP A 88 -1.39 -12.22 39.70
CA ASP A 88 -0.22 -12.62 38.93
C ASP A 88 -0.31 -12.08 37.50
N GLU A 89 0.60 -11.19 37.11
CA GLU A 89 0.59 -10.50 35.83
C GLU A 89 0.77 -11.44 34.62
N LYS A 90 1.27 -12.66 34.82
CA LYS A 90 1.65 -13.59 33.74
C LYS A 90 0.56 -14.58 33.36
N VAL A 91 -0.42 -14.79 34.23
CA VAL A 91 -1.44 -15.83 34.06
C VAL A 91 -2.84 -15.29 34.32
N PRO A 92 -3.88 -15.86 33.69
CA PRO A 92 -5.24 -15.38 33.90
C PRO A 92 -5.73 -15.66 35.33
N ALA A 93 -6.70 -14.86 35.79
CA ALA A 93 -7.37 -15.10 37.07
C ALA A 93 -8.21 -16.39 37.00
N VAL A 94 -8.84 -16.63 35.86
CA VAL A 94 -9.63 -17.84 35.56
C VAL A 94 -9.12 -18.48 34.26
N ASP A 95 -8.68 -19.74 34.32
CA ASP A 95 -8.23 -20.53 33.16
C ASP A 95 -9.12 -21.77 32.99
N VAL A 96 -9.71 -21.92 31.81
CA VAL A 96 -10.54 -23.06 31.42
C VAL A 96 -9.87 -23.76 30.23
N PRO A 97 -8.85 -24.60 30.47
CA PRO A 97 -8.23 -25.40 29.41
C PRO A 97 -9.09 -26.56 28.92
N ALA A 98 -10.04 -27.07 29.71
CA ALA A 98 -10.91 -28.17 29.34
C ALA A 98 -12.22 -28.16 30.15
N GLY A 99 -13.28 -28.76 29.59
CA GLY A 99 -14.57 -28.89 30.26
C GLY A 99 -15.36 -27.58 30.30
N GLN A 100 -16.36 -27.49 31.18
CA GLN A 100 -17.25 -26.34 31.24
C GLN A 100 -17.22 -25.66 32.61
N LEU A 101 -17.03 -24.34 32.62
CA LEU A 101 -17.14 -23.52 33.83
C LEU A 101 -18.36 -22.60 33.73
N GLU A 102 -19.33 -22.80 34.63
CA GLU A 102 -20.43 -21.87 34.89
C GLU A 102 -20.05 -20.88 35.98
N LEU A 103 -20.17 -19.59 35.69
CA LEU A 103 -19.94 -18.47 36.61
C LEU A 103 -21.23 -17.65 36.68
N ASP A 104 -21.78 -17.51 37.87
CA ASP A 104 -23.11 -16.94 38.12
C ASP A 104 -23.02 -15.92 39.25
N ASP A 105 -23.34 -14.65 39.00
CA ASP A 105 -23.23 -13.55 39.98
C ASP A 105 -21.81 -13.41 40.58
N CYS A 106 -20.77 -13.51 39.75
CA CYS A 106 -19.37 -13.44 40.16
C CYS A 106 -18.71 -12.10 39.83
N GLU A 107 -17.68 -11.72 40.59
CA GLU A 107 -16.82 -10.58 40.29
C GLU A 107 -15.38 -11.04 40.07
N ILE A 108 -14.79 -10.70 38.93
CA ILE A 108 -13.46 -11.14 38.54
C ILE A 108 -12.59 -9.90 38.32
N SER A 109 -11.49 -9.79 39.06
CA SER A 109 -10.50 -8.72 38.85
C SER A 109 -9.13 -9.33 38.59
N ALA A 110 -8.46 -8.92 37.52
CA ALA A 110 -7.12 -9.37 37.18
C ALA A 110 -6.18 -8.18 36.93
N VAL A 111 -4.88 -8.47 36.88
CA VAL A 111 -3.80 -7.54 36.49
C VAL A 111 -2.89 -8.19 35.43
N SER A 112 -3.41 -9.13 34.66
CA SER A 112 -2.65 -9.95 33.71
C SER A 112 -3.11 -9.71 32.27
N TRP A 113 -2.46 -10.35 31.31
CA TRP A 113 -2.82 -10.19 29.89
C TRP A 113 -4.29 -10.56 29.58
N THR A 114 -4.95 -11.39 30.40
CA THR A 114 -6.42 -11.57 30.36
C THR A 114 -6.99 -11.99 31.71
N ALA A 115 -8.21 -11.56 32.07
CA ALA A 115 -8.85 -12.00 33.31
C ALA A 115 -9.42 -13.42 33.21
N VAL A 116 -10.07 -13.75 32.10
CA VAL A 116 -10.73 -15.04 31.88
C VAL A 116 -10.31 -15.62 30.54
N LEU A 117 -9.80 -16.86 30.56
CA LEU A 117 -9.33 -17.56 29.37
C LEU A 117 -10.08 -18.89 29.18
N ALA A 118 -10.74 -19.05 28.04
CA ALA A 118 -11.21 -20.35 27.55
C ALA A 118 -10.39 -20.77 26.34
N ARG A 119 -9.74 -21.93 26.44
CA ARG A 119 -8.81 -22.43 25.42
C ARG A 119 -8.93 -23.94 25.25
N HIS A 120 -8.35 -24.45 24.16
CA HIS A 120 -8.42 -25.87 23.77
C HIS A 120 -9.88 -26.37 23.72
N SER A 121 -10.30 -27.22 24.66
CA SER A 121 -11.66 -27.78 24.74
C SER A 121 -12.49 -27.20 25.88
N GLY A 122 -12.00 -26.14 26.54
CA GLY A 122 -12.71 -25.45 27.61
C GLY A 122 -13.85 -24.55 27.09
N ALA A 123 -14.92 -24.42 27.85
CA ALA A 123 -16.06 -23.56 27.56
C ALA A 123 -16.50 -22.77 28.79
N LEU A 124 -16.94 -21.54 28.57
CA LEU A 124 -17.45 -20.64 29.62
C LEU A 124 -18.96 -20.54 29.55
N ALA A 125 -19.65 -20.56 30.69
CA ALA A 125 -21.05 -20.17 30.81
C ALA A 125 -21.15 -19.08 31.88
N MET A 126 -21.02 -17.82 31.49
CA MET A 126 -21.02 -16.67 32.39
C MET A 126 -22.35 -15.95 32.38
N ARG A 127 -22.87 -15.63 33.57
CA ARG A 127 -24.08 -14.84 33.80
C ARG A 127 -23.94 -13.85 34.95
N ASP A 128 -24.59 -12.70 34.83
CA ASP A 128 -24.75 -11.70 35.89
C ASP A 128 -23.41 -11.28 36.57
N SER A 129 -22.32 -11.38 35.81
CA SER A 129 -20.95 -11.28 36.33
C SER A 129 -20.23 -10.00 35.86
N ARG A 130 -19.30 -9.50 36.68
CA ARG A 130 -18.49 -8.31 36.38
C ARG A 130 -17.01 -8.66 36.26
N ILE A 131 -16.34 -8.10 35.25
CA ILE A 131 -14.93 -8.35 34.95
C ILE A 131 -14.17 -7.03 34.84
N THR A 132 -13.03 -6.93 35.53
CA THR A 132 -12.07 -5.84 35.40
C THR A 132 -10.65 -6.35 35.19
N ASN A 133 -9.85 -5.63 34.39
CA ASN A 133 -8.46 -5.97 34.14
C ASN A 133 -7.66 -4.79 33.59
N ASP A 134 -7.05 -4.00 34.46
CA ASP A 134 -6.43 -2.72 34.12
C ASP A 134 -5.20 -2.81 33.21
N THR A 135 -4.59 -4.00 33.07
CA THR A 135 -3.41 -4.21 32.20
C THR A 135 -3.70 -5.00 30.93
N GLY A 136 -4.83 -5.70 30.83
CA GLY A 136 -5.06 -6.67 29.76
C GLY A 136 -6.52 -6.83 29.34
N ALA A 137 -6.82 -7.94 28.68
CA ALA A 137 -8.15 -8.21 28.14
C ALA A 137 -9.14 -8.68 29.20
N GLY A 138 -10.42 -8.43 29.00
CA GLY A 138 -11.48 -8.96 29.88
C GLY A 138 -11.62 -10.48 29.73
N ILE A 139 -12.10 -10.92 28.57
CA ILE A 139 -12.31 -12.33 28.25
C ILE A 139 -11.60 -12.68 26.95
N VAL A 140 -10.88 -13.80 26.92
CA VAL A 140 -10.27 -14.38 25.72
C VAL A 140 -10.85 -15.78 25.50
N VAL A 141 -11.44 -16.00 24.32
CA VAL A 141 -11.95 -17.32 23.88
C VAL A 141 -11.21 -17.74 22.62
N THR A 142 -10.42 -18.81 22.72
CA THR A 142 -9.76 -19.44 21.57
C THR A 142 -10.30 -20.84 21.26
N SER A 143 -11.11 -21.40 22.16
CA SER A 143 -11.70 -22.73 22.00
C SER A 143 -12.93 -22.76 21.10
N GLU A 144 -13.12 -23.88 20.41
CA GLU A 144 -14.35 -24.16 19.62
C GLU A 144 -15.56 -24.51 20.49
N GLY A 145 -15.36 -24.71 21.81
CA GLY A 145 -16.43 -25.03 22.75
C GLY A 145 -17.47 -23.92 22.83
N GLU A 146 -18.74 -24.29 22.96
CA GLU A 146 -19.87 -23.35 23.07
C GLU A 146 -19.76 -22.53 24.36
N SER A 147 -19.05 -21.40 24.29
CA SER A 147 -18.99 -20.43 25.37
C SER A 147 -20.19 -19.49 25.29
N ILE A 148 -20.87 -19.26 26.40
CA ILE A 148 -21.99 -18.33 26.52
C ILE A 148 -21.61 -17.29 27.57
N VAL A 149 -21.66 -16.00 27.20
CA VAL A 149 -21.47 -14.87 28.12
C VAL A 149 -22.71 -14.00 28.03
N GLU A 150 -23.45 -13.88 29.12
CA GLU A 150 -24.78 -13.29 29.12
C GLU A 150 -24.97 -12.35 30.31
N ASP A 151 -25.58 -11.18 30.11
CA ASP A 151 -25.85 -10.23 31.19
C ASP A 151 -24.59 -9.84 32.02
N CYS A 152 -23.43 -9.78 31.35
CA CYS A 152 -22.14 -9.47 31.99
C CYS A 152 -21.68 -8.02 31.73
N VAL A 153 -20.88 -7.49 32.65
CA VAL A 153 -20.25 -6.17 32.52
C VAL A 153 -18.73 -6.31 32.52
N LEU A 154 -18.09 -5.93 31.42
CA LEU A 154 -16.64 -5.91 31.24
C LEU A 154 -16.19 -4.46 31.19
N GLU A 155 -15.33 -4.05 32.14
CA GLU A 155 -14.99 -2.63 32.31
C GLU A 155 -13.61 -2.39 32.90
N ASP A 156 -13.08 -1.19 32.68
CA ASP A 156 -11.76 -0.76 33.15
C ASP A 156 -10.67 -1.75 32.66
N LEU A 157 -10.46 -1.79 31.33
CA LEU A 157 -9.66 -2.80 30.66
C LEU A 157 -8.42 -2.19 29.98
N GLY A 158 -7.24 -2.75 30.26
CA GLY A 158 -5.96 -2.32 29.68
C GLY A 158 -5.74 -2.77 28.23
N ALA A 159 -6.56 -3.70 27.73
CA ALA A 159 -6.59 -4.11 26.34
C ALA A 159 -8.05 -4.25 25.85
N SER A 160 -8.38 -5.33 25.12
CA SER A 160 -9.71 -5.53 24.55
C SER A 160 -10.72 -6.08 25.56
N GLY A 161 -11.99 -5.68 25.42
CA GLY A 161 -13.15 -6.26 26.12
C GLY A 161 -13.22 -7.77 26.00
N LEU A 162 -13.55 -8.19 24.79
CA LEU A 162 -13.66 -9.57 24.39
C LEU A 162 -12.71 -9.83 23.23
N VAL A 163 -11.92 -10.90 23.33
CA VAL A 163 -11.09 -11.41 22.24
C VAL A 163 -11.61 -12.78 21.83
N ILE A 164 -11.91 -12.93 20.54
CA ILE A 164 -12.29 -14.18 19.91
C ILE A 164 -11.16 -14.53 18.93
N GLY A 165 -10.26 -15.40 19.36
CA GLY A 165 -9.08 -15.80 18.58
C GLY A 165 -9.23 -17.20 18.02
N GLU A 166 -8.31 -17.56 17.12
CA GLU A 166 -8.23 -18.91 16.54
C GLU A 166 -9.57 -19.39 15.97
N ARG A 167 -10.21 -20.39 16.59
CA ARG A 167 -11.51 -20.93 16.19
C ARG A 167 -12.59 -20.67 17.25
N GLY A 168 -12.39 -19.63 18.06
CA GLY A 168 -13.31 -19.19 19.11
C GLY A 168 -14.74 -19.04 18.61
N ASN A 169 -15.71 -19.61 19.34
CA ASN A 169 -17.13 -19.56 18.99
C ASN A 169 -18.05 -19.18 20.18
N PRO A 170 -17.85 -18.02 20.82
CA PRO A 170 -18.72 -17.60 21.91
C PRO A 170 -20.03 -16.99 21.41
N LEU A 171 -21.12 -17.25 22.12
CA LEU A 171 -22.34 -16.44 22.11
C LEU A 171 -22.27 -15.41 23.24
N VAL A 172 -22.16 -14.14 22.89
CA VAL A 172 -22.15 -13.03 23.85
C VAL A 172 -23.42 -12.22 23.69
N ARG A 173 -24.21 -12.10 24.76
CA ARG A 173 -25.52 -11.45 24.68
C ARG A 173 -25.86 -10.57 25.88
N ARG A 174 -26.50 -9.42 25.62
CA ARG A 174 -26.93 -8.48 26.67
C ARG A 174 -25.79 -8.07 27.60
N CYS A 175 -24.57 -7.98 27.07
CA CYS A 175 -23.39 -7.60 27.82
C CYS A 175 -23.06 -6.13 27.59
N THR A 176 -22.46 -5.50 28.59
CA THR A 176 -21.86 -4.17 28.49
C THR A 176 -20.34 -4.30 28.48
N VAL A 177 -19.69 -3.71 27.47
CA VAL A 177 -18.23 -3.56 27.40
C VAL A 177 -17.91 -2.07 27.41
N ARG A 178 -17.18 -1.58 28.40
CA ARG A 178 -16.87 -0.13 28.51
C ARG A 178 -15.44 0.14 28.96
N ASP A 179 -14.93 1.32 28.63
CA ASP A 179 -13.64 1.82 29.13
C ASP A 179 -12.47 0.85 28.84
N ALA A 180 -12.35 0.46 27.57
CA ALA A 180 -11.30 -0.45 27.09
C ALA A 180 -10.21 0.31 26.33
N ALA A 181 -8.95 0.19 26.75
CA ALA A 181 -7.79 0.77 26.05
C ALA A 181 -7.49 0.04 24.71
N GLY A 182 -8.11 -1.11 24.46
CA GLY A 182 -8.10 -1.83 23.19
C GLY A 182 -9.42 -1.72 22.44
N ASN A 183 -9.82 -2.84 21.82
CA ASN A 183 -11.10 -2.95 21.13
C ASN A 183 -12.21 -3.32 22.11
N GLY A 184 -13.47 -2.96 21.85
CA GLY A 184 -14.58 -3.51 22.63
C GLY A 184 -14.72 -5.02 22.38
N VAL A 185 -14.83 -5.39 21.11
CA VAL A 185 -14.77 -6.78 20.63
C VAL A 185 -13.71 -6.89 19.55
N PHE A 186 -12.81 -7.87 19.68
CA PHE A 186 -11.81 -8.20 18.67
C PHE A 186 -11.98 -9.66 18.25
N ALA A 187 -12.28 -9.89 16.98
CA ALA A 187 -12.38 -11.23 16.40
C ALA A 187 -11.37 -11.39 15.26
N SER A 188 -10.48 -12.37 15.36
CA SER A 188 -9.41 -12.63 14.38
C SER A 188 -9.23 -14.13 14.12
N GLY A 189 -8.29 -14.50 13.24
CA GLY A 189 -8.12 -15.88 12.80
C GLY A 189 -9.36 -16.43 12.09
N GLU A 190 -9.89 -17.56 12.53
CA GLU A 190 -11.10 -18.22 12.03
C GLU A 190 -12.29 -18.10 13.02
N ALA A 191 -12.32 -17.05 13.84
CA ALA A 191 -13.36 -16.80 14.84
C ALA A 191 -14.78 -16.89 14.25
N ARG A 192 -15.71 -17.48 15.01
CA ARG A 192 -17.11 -17.75 14.59
C ARG A 192 -18.16 -17.24 15.57
N GLY A 193 -17.77 -16.30 16.43
CA GLY A 193 -18.63 -15.84 17.53
C GLY A 193 -19.92 -15.16 17.08
N ARG A 194 -20.81 -14.94 18.05
CA ARG A 194 -22.08 -14.24 17.86
C ARG A 194 -22.27 -13.22 18.98
N ILE A 195 -22.41 -11.95 18.61
CA ILE A 195 -22.58 -10.82 19.53
C ILE A 195 -24.00 -10.29 19.36
N GLU A 196 -24.81 -10.31 20.42
CA GLU A 196 -26.23 -9.95 20.36
C GLU A 196 -26.66 -8.99 21.47
N ASP A 197 -27.43 -7.96 21.16
CA ASP A 197 -28.06 -7.12 22.19
C ASP A 197 -27.04 -6.48 23.18
N CYS A 198 -25.80 -6.25 22.72
CA CYS A 198 -24.71 -5.74 23.55
C CYS A 198 -24.57 -4.21 23.46
N ASP A 199 -23.94 -3.62 24.47
CA ASP A 199 -23.59 -2.20 24.52
C ASP A 199 -22.06 -2.05 24.68
N ILE A 200 -21.41 -1.39 23.72
CA ILE A 200 -19.97 -1.24 23.64
C ILE A 200 -19.64 0.25 23.63
N SER A 201 -18.83 0.73 24.59
CA SER A 201 -18.54 2.15 24.68
C SER A 201 -17.14 2.51 25.17
N LYS A 202 -16.70 3.74 24.88
CA LYS A 202 -15.46 4.32 25.41
C LYS A 202 -14.23 3.44 25.16
N THR A 203 -14.02 3.05 23.92
CA THR A 203 -12.87 2.26 23.50
C THR A 203 -11.80 3.15 22.87
N GLU A 204 -10.52 2.89 23.13
CA GLU A 204 -9.42 3.66 22.50
C GLU A 204 -9.10 3.18 21.08
N LYS A 205 -9.37 1.90 20.77
CA LYS A 205 -9.29 1.32 19.41
C LYS A 205 -10.71 1.09 18.86
N PRO A 206 -10.90 0.45 17.67
CA PRO A 206 -12.25 0.21 17.17
C PRO A 206 -13.20 -0.45 18.18
N GLY A 207 -14.45 0.00 18.20
CA GLY A 207 -15.46 -0.59 19.09
C GLY A 207 -15.63 -2.09 18.82
N ILE A 208 -15.74 -2.45 17.54
CA ILE A 208 -15.71 -3.83 17.06
C ILE A 208 -14.70 -3.94 15.92
N ALA A 209 -13.79 -4.90 15.99
CA ALA A 209 -12.86 -5.24 14.92
C ALA A 209 -13.02 -6.71 14.52
N LEU A 210 -13.34 -6.95 13.24
CA LEU A 210 -13.55 -8.26 12.62
C LEU A 210 -12.51 -8.46 11.51
N GLU A 211 -11.48 -9.24 11.79
CA GLU A 211 -10.28 -9.33 10.94
C GLU A 211 -10.02 -10.75 10.43
N ASP A 212 -8.97 -10.90 9.61
CA ASP A 212 -8.51 -12.16 9.02
C ASP A 212 -9.59 -12.97 8.28
N SER A 213 -9.98 -14.12 8.82
CA SER A 213 -10.98 -15.05 8.27
C SER A 213 -12.15 -15.22 9.25
N SER A 214 -12.44 -14.21 10.07
CA SER A 214 -13.58 -14.22 10.97
C SER A 214 -14.93 -14.34 10.22
N SER A 215 -15.83 -15.13 10.78
CA SER A 215 -17.24 -15.25 10.35
C SER A 215 -18.21 -14.76 11.41
N THR A 216 -17.72 -13.94 12.35
CA THR A 216 -18.48 -13.44 13.50
C THR A 216 -19.72 -12.68 13.05
N VAL A 217 -20.82 -12.91 13.76
CA VAL A 217 -22.13 -12.29 13.51
C VAL A 217 -22.42 -11.28 14.62
N VAL A 218 -22.74 -10.03 14.26
CA VAL A 218 -23.06 -8.95 15.20
C VAL A 218 -24.49 -8.48 14.96
N VAL A 219 -25.33 -8.54 15.99
CA VAL A 219 -26.77 -8.29 15.89
C VAL A 219 -27.24 -7.38 17.02
N ARG A 220 -28.11 -6.41 16.74
CA ARG A 220 -28.75 -5.55 17.75
C ARG A 220 -27.77 -4.93 18.75
N THR A 221 -26.57 -4.58 18.30
CA THR A 221 -25.49 -4.10 19.17
C THR A 221 -25.28 -2.59 19.01
N GLN A 222 -25.12 -1.90 20.15
CA GLN A 222 -24.82 -0.47 20.19
C GLN A 222 -23.32 -0.27 20.41
N VAL A 223 -22.72 0.61 19.62
CA VAL A 223 -21.33 1.04 19.74
C VAL A 223 -21.33 2.55 19.87
N HIS A 224 -20.74 3.10 20.94
CA HIS A 224 -20.72 4.57 21.08
C HIS A 224 -19.52 5.15 21.82
N GLN A 225 -19.19 6.42 21.52
CA GLN A 225 -18.06 7.14 22.14
C GLN A 225 -16.72 6.41 21.94
N VAL A 226 -16.38 6.06 20.70
CA VAL A 226 -15.15 5.30 20.37
C VAL A 226 -14.06 6.22 19.84
N GLY A 227 -12.80 5.92 20.17
CA GLY A 227 -11.64 6.77 19.89
C GLY A 227 -11.15 6.76 18.44
N VAL A 228 -11.56 5.78 17.62
CA VAL A 228 -11.12 5.68 16.21
C VAL A 228 -12.27 5.29 15.28
N VAL A 229 -12.69 4.03 15.27
CA VAL A 229 -13.70 3.51 14.33
C VAL A 229 -14.80 2.80 15.11
N GLY A 230 -16.05 2.96 14.70
CA GLY A 230 -17.17 2.19 15.28
C GLY A 230 -16.99 0.69 15.05
N ILE A 231 -17.05 0.30 13.78
CA ILE A 231 -16.90 -1.09 13.33
C ILE A 231 -15.84 -1.16 12.22
N LEU A 232 -14.82 -1.99 12.40
CA LEU A 232 -13.79 -2.30 11.41
C LEU A 232 -13.99 -3.72 10.89
N ILE A 233 -14.06 -3.88 9.57
CA ILE A 233 -14.16 -5.17 8.89
C ILE A 233 -13.02 -5.28 7.87
N SER A 234 -12.06 -6.15 8.14
CA SER A 234 -11.00 -6.54 7.21
C SER A 234 -11.02 -8.05 6.93
N SER A 235 -12.09 -8.74 7.34
CA SER A 235 -12.20 -10.17 7.15
C SER A 235 -12.52 -10.56 5.70
N ARG A 236 -11.80 -11.57 5.20
CA ARG A 236 -12.04 -12.22 3.90
C ARG A 236 -13.26 -13.13 3.89
N ASN A 237 -13.77 -13.51 5.07
CA ASN A 237 -14.99 -14.29 5.18
C ASN A 237 -16.20 -13.36 5.33
N ARG A 238 -17.37 -13.88 4.93
CA ARG A 238 -18.61 -13.10 4.98
C ARG A 238 -19.10 -12.93 6.42
N VAL A 239 -18.75 -11.81 7.03
CA VAL A 239 -19.31 -11.35 8.32
C VAL A 239 -20.72 -10.76 8.13
N GLN A 240 -21.50 -10.74 9.21
CA GLN A 240 -22.85 -10.18 9.21
C GLN A 240 -22.99 -9.13 10.33
N VAL A 241 -23.51 -7.97 9.97
CA VAL A 241 -23.85 -6.88 10.90
C VAL A 241 -25.31 -6.50 10.68
N GLU A 242 -26.16 -6.68 11.68
CA GLU A 242 -27.61 -6.50 11.55
C GLU A 242 -28.21 -5.74 12.74
N ASP A 243 -29.07 -4.74 12.48
CA ASP A 243 -29.75 -3.95 13.52
C ASP A 243 -28.81 -3.23 14.51
N CYS A 244 -27.61 -2.85 14.06
CA CYS A 244 -26.61 -2.21 14.92
C CYS A 244 -26.66 -0.68 14.84
N SER A 245 -26.12 0.00 15.86
CA SER A 245 -25.94 1.46 15.82
C SER A 245 -24.54 1.87 16.25
N VAL A 246 -23.93 2.83 15.54
CA VAL A 246 -22.68 3.49 15.88
C VAL A 246 -22.96 4.97 16.17
N ARG A 247 -22.56 5.49 17.33
CA ARG A 247 -22.76 6.89 17.72
C ARG A 247 -21.47 7.53 18.25
N ASP A 248 -21.19 8.77 17.88
CA ASP A 248 -20.07 9.55 18.43
C ASP A 248 -18.71 8.84 18.23
N ALA A 249 -18.44 8.35 17.03
CA ALA A 249 -17.14 7.79 16.68
C ALA A 249 -16.18 8.92 16.32
N ALA A 250 -15.00 9.00 16.95
CA ALA A 250 -14.04 10.09 16.71
C ALA A 250 -13.47 10.08 15.27
N GLY A 251 -13.44 8.93 14.60
CA GLY A 251 -13.13 8.78 13.17
C GLY A 251 -14.34 8.27 12.39
N HIS A 252 -14.20 7.09 11.76
CA HIS A 252 -15.23 6.53 10.88
C HIS A 252 -16.32 5.76 11.62
N GLY A 253 -17.55 5.74 11.08
CA GLY A 253 -18.63 4.89 11.59
C GLY A 253 -18.39 3.40 11.32
N LEU A 254 -18.28 3.05 10.04
CA LEU A 254 -17.95 1.71 9.55
C LEU A 254 -16.79 1.81 8.55
N VAL A 255 -15.79 0.94 8.67
CA VAL A 255 -14.72 0.76 7.69
C VAL A 255 -14.72 -0.67 7.17
N VAL A 256 -14.71 -0.81 5.84
CA VAL A 256 -14.57 -2.10 5.16
C VAL A 256 -13.36 -2.04 4.23
N THR A 257 -12.43 -2.96 4.43
CA THR A 257 -11.10 -2.94 3.80
C THR A 257 -10.63 -4.38 3.50
N SER A 258 -9.45 -4.55 2.91
CA SER A 258 -8.81 -5.87 2.70
C SER A 258 -9.69 -6.86 1.93
N ASP A 259 -10.34 -6.36 0.87
CA ASP A 259 -11.19 -7.14 -0.04
C ASP A 259 -12.39 -7.83 0.63
N ALA A 260 -12.82 -7.33 1.79
CA ALA A 260 -13.92 -7.90 2.55
C ALA A 260 -15.28 -7.82 1.83
N GLU A 261 -16.15 -8.81 2.07
CA GLU A 261 -17.49 -8.92 1.49
C GLU A 261 -18.59 -9.05 2.55
N PRO A 262 -18.79 -8.05 3.44
CA PRO A 262 -19.76 -8.16 4.52
C PRO A 262 -21.21 -8.07 4.04
N LEU A 263 -22.14 -8.62 4.83
CA LEU A 263 -23.57 -8.29 4.75
C LEU A 263 -23.92 -7.36 5.92
N VAL A 264 -24.24 -6.11 5.61
CA VAL A 264 -24.64 -5.09 6.58
C VAL A 264 -26.11 -4.73 6.34
N ARG A 265 -26.96 -4.88 7.36
CA ARG A 265 -28.40 -4.57 7.28
C ARG A 265 -28.80 -3.66 8.43
N ARG A 266 -29.55 -2.59 8.14
CA ARG A 266 -30.14 -1.72 9.17
C ARG A 266 -29.12 -1.18 10.17
N LEU A 267 -27.94 -0.78 9.67
CA LEU A 267 -26.91 -0.10 10.45
C LEU A 267 -27.22 1.40 10.52
N ARG A 268 -27.30 1.96 11.72
CA ARG A 268 -27.42 3.41 11.94
C ARG A 268 -26.09 3.99 12.43
N VAL A 269 -25.52 4.93 11.69
CA VAL A 269 -24.33 5.70 12.08
C VAL A 269 -24.77 7.14 12.40
N THR A 270 -24.31 7.71 13.51
CA THR A 270 -24.63 9.10 13.90
C THR A 270 -23.40 9.80 14.45
N ALA A 271 -23.16 11.04 14.00
CA ALA A 271 -22.06 11.89 14.47
C ALA A 271 -20.68 11.20 14.35
N ALA A 272 -20.36 10.72 13.15
CA ALA A 272 -19.01 10.23 12.86
C ALA A 272 -18.06 11.42 12.62
N GLY A 273 -16.90 11.42 13.28
CA GLY A 273 -15.89 12.47 13.16
C GLY A 273 -15.17 12.50 11.81
N GLN A 274 -15.40 11.51 10.95
CA GLN A 274 -15.00 11.45 9.54
C GLN A 274 -16.15 10.87 8.70
N GLN A 275 -15.88 9.96 7.76
CA GLN A 275 -16.92 9.31 6.95
C GLN A 275 -17.86 8.42 7.78
N GLY A 276 -19.13 8.38 7.39
CA GLY A 276 -20.11 7.45 7.96
C GLY A 276 -19.81 6.00 7.60
N LEU A 277 -19.81 5.69 6.31
CA LEU A 277 -19.43 4.40 5.74
C LEU A 277 -18.24 4.57 4.80
N ARG A 278 -17.11 3.92 5.10
CA ARG A 278 -15.88 3.98 4.29
C ARG A 278 -15.56 2.60 3.70
N LEU A 279 -15.67 2.48 2.38
CA LEU A 279 -15.51 1.23 1.63
C LEU A 279 -14.29 1.36 0.71
N CYS A 280 -13.22 0.61 0.97
CA CYS A 280 -11.92 0.74 0.29
C CYS A 280 -11.48 -0.56 -0.41
N ASP A 281 -10.29 -0.52 -1.01
CA ASP A 281 -9.60 -1.65 -1.65
C ASP A 281 -10.46 -2.32 -2.75
N LYS A 282 -10.59 -3.67 -2.76
CA LYS A 282 -11.50 -4.39 -3.67
C LYS A 282 -12.75 -4.90 -2.95
N SER A 283 -13.19 -4.25 -1.86
CA SER A 283 -14.33 -4.72 -1.06
C SER A 283 -15.63 -4.86 -1.88
N ARG A 284 -16.42 -5.92 -1.59
CA ARG A 284 -17.64 -6.31 -2.33
C ARG A 284 -18.84 -6.64 -1.43
N GLY A 285 -19.07 -5.80 -0.42
CA GLY A 285 -20.16 -5.98 0.54
C GLY A 285 -21.56 -5.60 0.02
N ARG A 286 -22.58 -6.05 0.75
CA ARG A 286 -23.98 -5.60 0.60
C ARG A 286 -24.40 -4.77 1.79
N TYR A 287 -25.02 -3.63 1.53
CA TYR A 287 -25.46 -2.66 2.54
C TYR A 287 -26.94 -2.35 2.30
N GLU A 288 -27.81 -2.82 3.20
CA GLU A 288 -29.26 -2.76 3.02
C GLU A 288 -29.91 -1.95 4.16
N ASP A 289 -30.71 -0.95 3.80
CA ASP A 289 -31.53 -0.16 4.73
C ASP A 289 -30.70 0.55 5.83
N CYS A 290 -29.50 1.02 5.48
CA CYS A 290 -28.60 1.72 6.42
C CYS A 290 -28.94 3.22 6.52
N GLU A 291 -28.59 3.83 7.66
CA GLU A 291 -28.77 5.27 7.89
C GLU A 291 -27.46 5.91 8.38
N VAL A 292 -27.10 7.06 7.83
CA VAL A 292 -25.96 7.87 8.25
C VAL A 292 -26.45 9.28 8.56
N LEU A 293 -26.22 9.75 9.79
CA LEU A 293 -26.68 11.04 10.29
C LEU A 293 -25.50 11.89 10.74
N ASP A 294 -25.43 13.12 10.23
CA ASP A 294 -24.45 14.15 10.59
C ASP A 294 -22.98 13.68 10.58
N PRO A 295 -22.46 13.08 9.48
CA PRO A 295 -21.03 12.80 9.35
C PRO A 295 -20.23 14.10 9.17
N ALA A 296 -19.01 14.17 9.73
CA ALA A 296 -18.12 15.31 9.53
C ALA A 296 -17.49 15.35 8.13
N GLU A 297 -17.42 14.20 7.44
CA GLU A 297 -17.01 14.11 6.03
C GLU A 297 -18.13 13.44 5.21
N ALA A 298 -17.79 12.59 4.24
CA ALA A 298 -18.80 11.96 3.38
C ALA A 298 -19.67 10.94 4.12
N GLY A 299 -20.99 10.93 3.85
CA GLY A 299 -21.90 9.93 4.43
C GLY A 299 -21.57 8.51 3.96
N LEU A 300 -21.35 8.36 2.65
CA LEU A 300 -20.80 7.17 2.02
C LEU A 300 -19.55 7.55 1.24
N TRP A 301 -18.45 6.84 1.47
CA TRP A 301 -17.23 6.96 0.67
C TRP A 301 -16.86 5.61 0.08
N VAL A 302 -16.64 5.58 -1.24
CA VAL A 302 -16.24 4.38 -1.98
C VAL A 302 -15.03 4.70 -2.85
N GLY A 303 -13.93 3.97 -2.66
CA GLY A 303 -12.70 4.14 -3.43
C GLY A 303 -11.97 2.82 -3.67
N GLY A 304 -10.73 2.93 -4.14
CA GLY A 304 -9.96 1.83 -4.72
C GLY A 304 -10.66 1.25 -5.95
N THR A 305 -10.87 -0.07 -5.94
CA THR A 305 -11.62 -0.80 -6.98
C THR A 305 -12.86 -1.47 -6.38
N ALA A 306 -13.37 -0.91 -5.28
CA ALA A 306 -14.50 -1.44 -4.55
C ALA A 306 -15.76 -1.46 -5.43
N SER A 307 -16.55 -2.50 -5.27
CA SER A 307 -17.80 -2.72 -6.03
C SER A 307 -18.96 -3.11 -5.10
N PRO A 308 -19.29 -2.28 -4.10
CA PRO A 308 -20.36 -2.58 -3.16
C PRO A 308 -21.74 -2.46 -3.81
N VAL A 309 -22.70 -3.22 -3.27
CA VAL A 309 -24.13 -3.05 -3.57
C VAL A 309 -24.80 -2.38 -2.37
N VAL A 310 -25.28 -1.16 -2.57
CA VAL A 310 -25.93 -0.36 -1.54
C VAL A 310 -27.39 -0.16 -1.93
N THR A 311 -28.32 -0.58 -1.08
CA THR A 311 -29.76 -0.44 -1.30
C THR A 311 -30.43 0.19 -0.09
N GLY A 312 -31.20 1.26 -0.29
CA GLY A 312 -31.98 1.89 0.79
C GLY A 312 -31.13 2.69 1.78
N LEU A 313 -30.01 3.27 1.35
CA LEU A 313 -29.18 4.11 2.23
C LEU A 313 -29.79 5.50 2.39
N THR A 314 -30.00 5.92 3.63
CA THR A 314 -30.37 7.30 3.98
C THR A 314 -29.17 8.06 4.53
N VAL A 315 -28.84 9.22 3.97
CA VAL A 315 -27.82 10.14 4.48
C VAL A 315 -28.49 11.47 4.82
N ARG A 316 -28.35 11.95 6.06
CA ARG A 316 -28.90 13.25 6.50
C ARG A 316 -27.86 14.13 7.16
N GLY A 317 -27.82 15.40 6.77
CA GLY A 317 -26.90 16.39 7.31
C GLY A 317 -25.44 16.08 6.96
N GLY A 318 -24.53 16.75 7.68
CA GLY A 318 -23.08 16.56 7.57
C GLY A 318 -22.34 17.67 6.83
N ASP A 319 -21.04 17.75 7.11
CA ASP A 319 -20.15 18.81 6.60
C ASP A 319 -19.48 18.46 5.26
N GLY A 320 -19.64 17.22 4.78
CA GLY A 320 -19.09 16.71 3.53
C GLY A 320 -20.14 16.40 2.46
N ASP A 321 -19.78 15.52 1.53
CA ASP A 321 -20.69 15.04 0.49
C ASP A 321 -21.66 13.98 1.03
N GLY A 322 -22.85 13.83 0.43
CA GLY A 322 -23.76 12.74 0.79
C GLY A 322 -23.16 11.37 0.44
N ALA A 323 -22.68 11.23 -0.80
CA ALA A 323 -21.89 10.09 -1.27
C ALA A 323 -20.72 10.56 -2.14
N HIS A 324 -19.50 10.08 -1.87
CA HIS A 324 -18.29 10.35 -2.64
C HIS A 324 -17.72 9.04 -3.20
N LEU A 325 -17.66 8.95 -4.53
CA LEU A 325 -17.24 7.79 -5.30
C LEU A 325 -15.99 8.19 -6.10
N THR A 326 -14.88 7.49 -5.90
CA THR A 326 -13.57 7.91 -6.42
C THR A 326 -12.74 6.72 -6.89
N ASP A 327 -11.48 6.95 -7.27
CA ASP A 327 -10.54 5.97 -7.81
C ASP A 327 -11.15 5.20 -9.01
N ASP A 328 -11.01 3.88 -9.08
CA ASP A 328 -11.58 2.98 -10.10
C ASP A 328 -12.83 2.24 -9.57
N SER A 329 -13.56 2.85 -8.62
CA SER A 329 -14.70 2.19 -7.97
C SER A 329 -15.90 1.99 -8.91
N THR A 330 -16.64 0.90 -8.70
CA THR A 330 -17.82 0.52 -9.50
C THR A 330 -19.04 0.17 -8.64
N PRO A 331 -19.50 1.07 -7.76
CA PRO A 331 -20.61 0.77 -6.85
C PRO A 331 -21.96 0.72 -7.58
N GLU A 332 -22.85 -0.16 -7.10
CA GLU A 332 -24.27 -0.17 -7.43
C GLU A 332 -25.07 0.47 -6.29
N LEU A 333 -25.58 1.67 -6.53
CA LEU A 333 -26.32 2.47 -5.56
C LEU A 333 -27.78 2.56 -5.96
N ASP A 334 -28.67 2.09 -5.10
CA ASP A 334 -30.09 1.94 -5.39
C ASP A 334 -30.94 2.45 -4.23
N GLN A 335 -31.99 3.24 -4.51
CA GLN A 335 -32.89 3.76 -3.48
C GLN A 335 -32.19 4.60 -2.40
N LEU A 336 -31.27 5.49 -2.81
CA LEU A 336 -30.61 6.40 -1.87
C LEU A 336 -31.52 7.60 -1.55
N HIS A 337 -31.50 8.03 -0.29
CA HIS A 337 -32.16 9.25 0.17
C HIS A 337 -31.15 10.16 0.86
N ILE A 338 -30.73 11.22 0.18
CA ILE A 338 -29.70 12.16 0.65
C ILE A 338 -30.36 13.52 0.88
N SER A 339 -30.24 14.06 2.09
CA SER A 339 -30.82 15.38 2.42
C SER A 339 -29.95 16.19 3.38
N GLY A 340 -29.72 17.47 3.09
CA GLY A 340 -29.02 18.37 4.02
C GLY A 340 -27.48 18.35 4.10
N PRO A 341 -26.68 17.64 3.28
CA PRO A 341 -25.22 17.78 3.35
C PRO A 341 -24.78 19.17 2.87
N SER A 342 -23.76 19.75 3.50
CA SER A 342 -23.18 21.02 3.05
C SER A 342 -22.30 20.88 1.80
N GLY A 343 -21.89 19.65 1.47
CA GLY A 343 -21.21 19.30 0.23
C GLY A 343 -22.15 19.03 -0.95
N THR A 344 -21.66 18.23 -1.90
CA THR A 344 -22.45 17.72 -3.02
C THR A 344 -23.28 16.51 -2.55
N GLY A 345 -24.50 16.35 -3.06
CA GLY A 345 -25.33 15.19 -2.75
C GLY A 345 -24.66 13.86 -3.15
N VAL A 346 -24.33 13.70 -4.43
CA VAL A 346 -23.51 12.58 -4.94
C VAL A 346 -22.36 13.13 -5.79
N ARG A 347 -21.11 12.83 -5.43
CA ARG A 347 -19.91 13.13 -6.21
C ARG A 347 -19.29 11.84 -6.72
N ALA A 348 -19.05 11.78 -8.03
CA ALA A 348 -18.22 10.77 -8.68
C ALA A 348 -17.03 11.47 -9.34
N ASP A 349 -15.79 11.09 -9.06
CA ASP A 349 -14.58 11.65 -9.69
C ASP A 349 -13.57 10.56 -10.09
N GLU A 350 -12.45 10.99 -10.63
CA GLU A 350 -11.37 10.13 -11.14
C GLU A 350 -11.88 9.10 -12.16
N SER A 351 -11.56 7.81 -12.03
CA SER A 351 -11.98 6.79 -13.00
C SER A 351 -13.26 6.05 -12.57
N SER A 352 -13.98 6.57 -11.57
CA SER A 352 -15.14 5.88 -10.98
C SER A 352 -16.26 5.71 -12.01
N ASN A 353 -16.97 4.58 -11.93
CA ASN A 353 -18.03 4.22 -12.87
C ASN A 353 -19.25 3.62 -12.16
N PRO A 354 -19.99 4.44 -11.39
CA PRO A 354 -21.14 3.99 -10.62
C PRO A 354 -22.40 3.74 -11.48
N LEU A 355 -23.27 2.88 -10.95
CA LEU A 355 -24.69 2.84 -11.32
C LEU A 355 -25.49 3.41 -10.14
N VAL A 356 -26.09 4.58 -10.33
CA VAL A 356 -26.96 5.23 -9.34
C VAL A 356 -28.38 5.20 -9.86
N ARG A 357 -29.32 4.60 -9.10
CA ARG A 357 -30.71 4.54 -9.51
C ARG A 357 -31.72 4.81 -8.40
N ARG A 358 -32.91 5.29 -8.78
CA ARG A 358 -34.05 5.53 -7.87
C ARG A 358 -33.68 6.35 -6.64
N THR A 359 -32.88 7.40 -6.85
CA THR A 359 -32.22 8.16 -5.78
C THR A 359 -32.82 9.55 -5.67
N THR A 360 -33.05 10.01 -4.44
CA THR A 360 -33.50 11.38 -4.14
C THR A 360 -32.39 12.16 -3.45
N VAL A 361 -32.10 13.36 -3.94
CA VAL A 361 -31.15 14.32 -3.36
C VAL A 361 -31.89 15.63 -3.09
N ALA A 362 -31.85 16.11 -1.85
CA ALA A 362 -32.55 17.33 -1.45
C ALA A 362 -31.70 18.22 -0.53
N ASP A 363 -31.99 19.52 -0.51
CA ASP A 363 -31.51 20.46 0.52
C ASP A 363 -29.98 20.50 0.70
N CYS A 364 -29.21 20.30 -0.37
CA CYS A 364 -27.73 20.30 -0.32
C CYS A 364 -27.18 21.70 -0.64
N ASP A 365 -26.14 22.18 0.04
CA ASP A 365 -25.52 23.48 -0.30
C ASP A 365 -24.70 23.43 -1.60
N GLY A 366 -24.18 22.25 -1.97
CA GLY A 366 -23.37 22.00 -3.16
C GLY A 366 -24.17 21.69 -4.42
N GLN A 367 -23.62 20.81 -5.28
CA GLN A 367 -24.35 20.27 -6.43
C GLN A 367 -25.30 19.16 -5.93
N GLY A 368 -26.37 18.86 -6.66
CA GLY A 368 -27.13 17.64 -6.41
C GLY A 368 -26.33 16.39 -6.81
N LEU A 369 -25.83 16.39 -8.05
CA LEU A 369 -24.99 15.36 -8.62
C LEU A 369 -23.79 16.00 -9.33
N GLU A 370 -22.58 15.58 -8.99
CA GLU A 370 -21.32 16.02 -9.61
C GLU A 370 -20.58 14.83 -10.22
N ILE A 371 -20.31 14.90 -11.52
CA ILE A 371 -19.45 13.95 -12.24
C ILE A 371 -18.16 14.70 -12.63
N GLY A 372 -17.13 14.47 -11.85
CA GLY A 372 -15.79 15.03 -11.92
C GLY A 372 -14.99 14.54 -13.13
N ASP A 373 -13.78 15.09 -13.28
CA ASP A 373 -12.86 14.72 -14.36
C ASP A 373 -12.54 13.21 -14.35
N GLY A 374 -12.50 12.59 -15.54
CA GLY A 374 -12.31 11.15 -15.75
C GLY A 374 -13.56 10.29 -15.52
N ALA A 375 -14.49 10.76 -14.68
CA ALA A 375 -15.52 9.90 -14.11
C ALA A 375 -16.58 9.53 -15.15
N ARG A 376 -17.13 8.34 -14.97
CA ARG A 376 -18.17 7.77 -15.81
C ARG A 376 -19.43 7.49 -14.98
N GLY A 377 -20.45 6.91 -15.60
CA GLY A 377 -21.54 6.31 -14.85
C GLY A 377 -22.90 6.44 -15.49
N ARG A 378 -23.85 5.74 -14.86
CA ARG A 378 -25.27 5.74 -15.21
C ARG A 378 -26.09 6.24 -14.03
N TYR A 379 -26.96 7.19 -14.31
CA TYR A 379 -27.81 7.84 -13.33
C TYR A 379 -29.26 7.76 -13.81
N GLU A 380 -30.05 6.89 -13.17
CA GLU A 380 -31.38 6.49 -13.62
C GLU A 380 -32.44 6.81 -12.56
N ASP A 381 -33.55 7.45 -12.91
CA ASP A 381 -34.61 7.79 -11.96
C ASP A 381 -34.09 8.57 -10.74
N VAL A 382 -33.32 9.65 -11.00
CA VAL A 382 -32.75 10.51 -9.96
C VAL A 382 -33.57 11.78 -9.82
N GLU A 383 -34.06 12.09 -8.62
CA GLU A 383 -34.76 13.33 -8.30
C GLU A 383 -33.87 14.24 -7.44
N ILE A 384 -33.67 15.47 -7.90
CA ILE A 384 -32.82 16.48 -7.27
C ILE A 384 -33.67 17.72 -7.00
N THR A 385 -33.79 18.13 -5.74
CA THR A 385 -34.67 19.24 -5.33
C THR A 385 -33.95 20.22 -4.41
N GLU A 386 -34.14 21.53 -4.61
CA GLU A 386 -33.70 22.58 -3.67
C GLU A 386 -32.20 22.51 -3.30
N VAL A 387 -31.31 22.39 -4.31
CA VAL A 387 -29.84 22.39 -4.11
C VAL A 387 -29.23 23.77 -4.34
N GLY A 388 -28.14 24.11 -3.63
CA GLY A 388 -27.53 25.44 -3.62
C GLY A 388 -26.78 25.81 -4.90
N LYS A 389 -26.26 24.84 -5.65
CA LYS A 389 -25.58 25.04 -6.95
C LYS A 389 -26.40 24.45 -8.10
N SER A 390 -25.77 23.78 -9.07
CA SER A 390 -26.48 23.13 -10.16
C SER A 390 -27.11 21.82 -9.69
N GLY A 391 -28.22 21.42 -10.31
CA GLY A 391 -28.79 20.09 -10.07
C GLY A 391 -27.80 18.99 -10.45
N VAL A 392 -27.32 19.02 -11.69
CA VAL A 392 -26.26 18.12 -12.19
C VAL A 392 -25.10 18.93 -12.76
N ARG A 393 -23.87 18.54 -12.46
CA ARG A 393 -22.64 19.14 -13.00
C ARG A 393 -21.68 18.08 -13.52
N LEU A 394 -21.24 18.22 -14.76
CA LEU A 394 -20.14 17.44 -15.34
C LEU A 394 -18.93 18.35 -15.56
N THR A 395 -17.71 17.84 -15.33
CA THR A 395 -16.46 18.61 -15.53
C THR A 395 -15.36 17.78 -16.20
N GLY A 396 -14.36 18.44 -16.79
CA GLY A 396 -13.21 17.77 -17.39
C GLY A 396 -13.61 16.80 -18.49
N SER A 397 -13.04 15.60 -18.47
CA SER A 397 -13.30 14.48 -19.39
C SER A 397 -14.46 13.57 -18.97
N ALA A 398 -15.35 14.03 -18.08
CA ALA A 398 -16.49 13.25 -17.60
C ALA A 398 -17.41 12.70 -18.71
N HIS A 399 -17.92 11.48 -18.50
CA HIS A 399 -18.88 10.82 -19.39
C HIS A 399 -20.09 10.29 -18.61
N ALA A 400 -21.25 10.95 -18.71
CA ALA A 400 -22.45 10.51 -17.97
C ALA A 400 -23.62 10.12 -18.88
N LEU A 401 -24.33 9.07 -18.48
CA LEU A 401 -25.64 8.69 -19.00
C LEU A 401 -26.71 9.06 -17.97
N LEU A 402 -27.54 10.05 -18.29
CA LEU A 402 -28.62 10.55 -17.46
C LEU A 402 -29.96 10.10 -18.06
N HIS A 403 -30.70 9.27 -17.32
CA HIS A 403 -32.01 8.77 -17.73
C HIS A 403 -33.06 9.06 -16.67
N ALA A 404 -34.18 9.67 -17.05
CA ALA A 404 -35.26 10.00 -16.11
C ALA A 404 -34.77 10.83 -14.91
N VAL A 405 -33.87 11.80 -15.16
CA VAL A 405 -33.34 12.71 -14.13
C VAL A 405 -34.23 13.96 -14.05
N LEU A 406 -34.78 14.20 -12.86
CA LEU A 406 -35.66 15.32 -12.54
C LEU A 406 -34.92 16.31 -11.62
N VAL A 407 -34.80 17.56 -12.06
CA VAL A 407 -34.15 18.63 -11.29
C VAL A 407 -35.14 19.75 -11.02
N ARG A 408 -35.39 20.08 -9.75
CA ARG A 408 -36.32 21.11 -9.30
C ARG A 408 -35.62 22.18 -8.48
N GLU A 409 -35.81 23.43 -8.87
CA GLU A 409 -35.41 24.63 -8.12
C GLU A 409 -33.92 24.66 -7.68
N PRO A 410 -32.94 24.34 -8.56
CA PRO A 410 -31.52 24.48 -8.22
C PRO A 410 -31.09 25.95 -8.19
N GLY A 411 -30.13 26.26 -7.31
CA GLY A 411 -29.59 27.60 -7.08
C GLY A 411 -28.71 28.15 -8.22
N ASP A 412 -28.29 27.30 -9.17
CA ASP A 412 -27.58 27.68 -10.39
C ASP A 412 -28.28 27.15 -11.66
N ASN A 413 -27.70 26.20 -12.38
CA ASN A 413 -28.27 25.61 -13.60
C ASN A 413 -29.01 24.30 -13.28
N GLY A 414 -29.97 23.90 -14.12
CA GLY A 414 -30.58 22.57 -14.05
C GLY A 414 -29.52 21.49 -14.23
N ILE A 415 -28.96 21.43 -15.44
CA ILE A 415 -27.85 20.56 -15.81
C ILE A 415 -26.73 21.40 -16.44
N SER A 416 -25.50 21.24 -15.95
CA SER A 416 -24.31 21.96 -16.43
C SER A 416 -23.28 20.96 -16.96
N VAL A 417 -22.98 21.02 -18.26
CA VAL A 417 -21.97 20.19 -18.91
C VAL A 417 -20.71 21.04 -19.18
N GLY A 418 -19.67 20.82 -18.39
CA GLY A 418 -18.39 21.53 -18.48
C GLY A 418 -17.57 21.15 -19.71
N GLY A 419 -16.55 21.95 -20.03
CA GLY A 419 -15.73 21.76 -21.23
C GLY A 419 -14.97 20.43 -21.22
N GLY A 420 -14.96 19.74 -22.36
CA GLY A 420 -14.39 18.39 -22.50
C GLY A 420 -15.36 17.26 -22.16
N ALA A 421 -16.41 17.55 -21.38
CA ALA A 421 -17.33 16.52 -20.89
C ALA A 421 -18.34 16.11 -21.96
N THR A 422 -18.82 14.87 -21.87
CA THR A 422 -19.86 14.33 -22.73
C THR A 422 -21.04 13.84 -21.90
N ALA A 423 -22.25 14.30 -22.23
CA ALA A 423 -23.47 13.89 -21.55
C ALA A 423 -24.52 13.33 -22.53
N THR A 424 -25.15 12.21 -22.17
CA THR A 424 -26.36 11.73 -22.83
C THR A 424 -27.54 11.87 -21.89
N LEU A 425 -28.53 12.67 -22.26
CA LEU A 425 -29.73 12.97 -21.48
C LEU A 425 -30.94 12.35 -22.18
N ARG A 426 -31.72 11.57 -21.44
CA ARG A 426 -32.94 10.96 -21.95
C ARG A 426 -34.05 11.02 -20.92
N ASP A 427 -35.21 11.56 -21.31
CA ASP A 427 -36.35 11.73 -20.41
C ASP A 427 -36.02 12.61 -19.18
N CYS A 428 -35.13 13.60 -19.36
CA CYS A 428 -34.74 14.50 -18.28
C CYS A 428 -35.69 15.69 -18.21
N ASP A 429 -35.93 16.19 -17.00
CA ASP A 429 -36.80 17.34 -16.76
C ASP A 429 -36.11 18.32 -15.81
N THR A 430 -35.96 19.58 -16.23
CA THR A 430 -35.48 20.64 -15.36
C THR A 430 -36.53 21.73 -15.20
N PHE A 431 -36.83 22.05 -13.94
CA PHE A 431 -37.86 22.98 -13.55
C PHE A 431 -37.31 24.07 -12.64
N ARG A 432 -37.54 25.33 -13.02
CA ARG A 432 -37.18 26.53 -12.23
C ARG A 432 -35.71 26.64 -11.77
N PRO A 433 -34.70 26.34 -12.61
CA PRO A 433 -33.32 26.70 -12.27
C PRO A 433 -33.15 28.21 -12.23
N ARG A 434 -32.28 28.71 -11.34
CA ARG A 434 -31.97 30.14 -11.23
C ARG A 434 -31.37 30.71 -12.52
N ASN A 435 -30.57 29.93 -13.22
CA ASN A 435 -29.95 30.29 -14.50
C ASN A 435 -30.58 29.48 -15.64
N HIS A 436 -29.85 28.55 -16.26
CA HIS A 436 -30.29 27.83 -17.45
C HIS A 436 -30.86 26.44 -17.11
N GLY A 437 -31.81 25.95 -17.90
CA GLY A 437 -32.28 24.56 -17.85
C GLY A 437 -31.17 23.56 -18.13
N LEU A 438 -30.50 23.75 -19.26
CA LEU A 438 -29.28 23.04 -19.66
C LEU A 438 -28.23 24.06 -20.11
N SER A 439 -27.04 24.00 -19.53
CA SER A 439 -25.88 24.82 -19.92
C SER A 439 -24.77 23.93 -20.46
N VAL A 440 -24.34 24.15 -21.70
CA VAL A 440 -23.31 23.37 -22.38
C VAL A 440 -22.11 24.27 -22.66
N ALA A 441 -20.99 24.03 -21.98
CA ALA A 441 -19.78 24.83 -22.08
C ALA A 441 -18.97 24.53 -23.36
N ALA A 442 -17.98 25.40 -23.64
CA ALA A 442 -17.10 25.25 -24.80
C ALA A 442 -16.39 23.88 -24.81
N GLY A 443 -16.35 23.21 -25.96
CA GLY A 443 -15.74 21.89 -26.12
C GLY A 443 -16.59 20.72 -25.58
N ALA A 444 -17.70 20.98 -24.90
CA ALA A 444 -18.59 19.94 -24.40
C ALA A 444 -19.50 19.36 -25.50
N LYS A 445 -19.92 18.12 -25.31
CA LYS A 445 -20.80 17.39 -26.24
C LYS A 445 -22.03 16.86 -25.54
N VAL A 446 -23.21 17.08 -26.13
CA VAL A 446 -24.47 16.58 -25.57
C VAL A 446 -25.33 15.83 -26.58
N THR A 447 -25.98 14.76 -26.14
CA THR A 447 -27.09 14.14 -26.85
C THR A 447 -28.30 14.16 -25.95
N VAL A 448 -29.37 14.84 -26.35
CA VAL A 448 -30.56 15.06 -25.55
C VAL A 448 -31.77 14.52 -26.30
N SER A 449 -32.58 13.72 -25.63
CA SER A 449 -33.81 13.14 -26.20
C SER A 449 -34.98 13.13 -25.23
N ARG A 450 -36.17 13.52 -25.69
CA ARG A 450 -37.41 13.47 -24.89
C ARG A 450 -37.32 14.23 -23.56
N SER A 451 -36.64 15.37 -23.56
CA SER A 451 -36.35 16.13 -22.33
C SER A 451 -37.03 17.51 -22.32
N ARG A 452 -37.35 18.00 -21.11
CA ARG A 452 -38.03 19.28 -20.89
C ARG A 452 -37.15 20.23 -20.08
N PHE A 453 -37.09 21.49 -20.49
CA PHE A 453 -36.32 22.54 -19.83
C PHE A 453 -37.20 23.78 -19.65
N HIS A 454 -37.72 24.00 -18.44
CA HIS A 454 -38.79 24.97 -18.27
C HIS A 454 -38.78 25.75 -16.95
N GLY A 455 -39.37 26.95 -16.99
CA GLY A 455 -39.37 27.87 -15.84
C GLY A 455 -38.01 28.47 -15.52
N SER A 456 -37.02 28.38 -16.41
CA SER A 456 -35.64 28.81 -16.14
C SER A 456 -35.52 30.32 -15.96
N GLY A 457 -34.66 30.75 -15.04
CA GLY A 457 -34.37 32.17 -14.81
C GLY A 457 -33.55 32.84 -15.93
N ARG A 458 -33.03 32.06 -16.88
CA ARG A 458 -32.45 32.50 -18.16
C ARG A 458 -33.00 31.66 -19.31
N ALA A 459 -32.14 31.11 -20.16
CA ALA A 459 -32.57 30.29 -21.30
C ALA A 459 -32.88 28.84 -20.88
N GLY A 460 -33.83 28.19 -21.58
CA GLY A 460 -34.10 26.76 -21.37
C GLY A 460 -32.89 25.90 -21.70
N VAL A 461 -32.30 26.08 -22.88
CA VAL A 461 -31.03 25.47 -23.28
C VAL A 461 -30.05 26.55 -23.73
N MET A 462 -28.81 26.52 -23.22
CA MET A 462 -27.71 27.40 -23.63
C MET A 462 -26.53 26.55 -24.11
N MET A 463 -26.08 26.82 -25.33
CA MET A 463 -24.90 26.19 -25.93
C MET A 463 -23.83 27.26 -26.19
N ALA A 464 -22.72 27.19 -25.44
CA ALA A 464 -21.59 28.12 -25.55
C ALA A 464 -20.80 27.92 -26.85
N ALA A 465 -19.95 28.90 -27.22
CA ALA A 465 -19.07 28.78 -28.38
C ALA A 465 -18.20 27.51 -28.31
N GLY A 466 -18.10 26.77 -29.41
CA GLY A 466 -17.33 25.51 -29.47
C GLY A 466 -18.01 24.29 -28.86
N SER A 467 -19.26 24.40 -28.39
CA SER A 467 -20.06 23.24 -27.94
C SER A 467 -20.82 22.59 -29.08
N SER A 468 -21.06 21.28 -29.03
CA SER A 468 -21.81 20.56 -30.07
C SER A 468 -22.85 19.61 -29.48
N GLY A 469 -23.87 19.24 -30.26
CA GLY A 469 -24.86 18.29 -29.75
C GLY A 469 -26.11 18.09 -30.58
N THR A 470 -26.95 17.18 -30.11
CA THR A 470 -28.24 16.86 -30.71
C THR A 470 -29.36 17.01 -29.68
N LEU A 471 -30.46 17.67 -30.06
CA LEU A 471 -31.69 17.78 -29.29
C LEU A 471 -32.83 17.19 -30.11
N THR A 472 -33.40 16.07 -29.66
CA THR A 472 -34.47 15.36 -30.38
C THR A 472 -35.70 15.20 -29.48
N ASP A 473 -36.89 15.53 -29.98
CA ASP A 473 -38.14 15.46 -29.21
C ASP A 473 -38.05 16.25 -27.87
N CYS A 474 -37.42 17.43 -27.88
CA CYS A 474 -37.19 18.22 -26.68
C CYS A 474 -38.15 19.42 -26.59
N GLU A 475 -38.47 19.85 -25.37
CA GLU A 475 -39.33 21.01 -25.12
C GLU A 475 -38.61 22.06 -24.26
N ALA A 476 -38.65 23.33 -24.67
CA ALA A 476 -38.17 24.44 -23.84
C ALA A 476 -39.22 25.56 -23.77
N PHE A 477 -39.80 25.76 -22.58
CA PHE A 477 -40.95 26.64 -22.39
C PHE A 477 -40.99 27.36 -21.05
N ASP A 478 -41.82 28.40 -20.93
CA ASP A 478 -41.98 29.21 -19.72
C ASP A 478 -40.66 29.76 -19.15
N ASN A 479 -39.61 29.90 -19.96
CA ASN A 479 -38.32 30.42 -19.51
C ASN A 479 -38.31 31.95 -19.55
N SER A 480 -37.62 32.61 -18.62
CA SER A 480 -37.55 34.07 -18.58
C SER A 480 -36.75 34.66 -19.76
N GLY A 481 -35.79 33.88 -20.29
CA GLY A 481 -34.94 34.19 -21.43
C GLY A 481 -35.42 33.53 -22.72
N ASP A 482 -34.46 33.09 -23.53
CA ASP A 482 -34.73 32.38 -24.80
C ASP A 482 -35.07 30.89 -24.54
N GLY A 483 -35.85 30.25 -25.40
CA GLY A 483 -36.08 28.80 -25.31
C GLY A 483 -34.77 28.03 -25.50
N ILE A 484 -34.12 28.24 -26.65
CA ILE A 484 -32.80 27.71 -27.00
C ILE A 484 -31.89 28.86 -27.45
N LEU A 485 -30.75 29.01 -26.79
CA LEU A 485 -29.72 30.02 -27.07
C LEU A 485 -28.44 29.34 -27.59
N LEU A 486 -28.06 29.66 -28.82
CA LEU A 486 -26.91 29.08 -29.51
C LEU A 486 -25.82 30.14 -29.77
N HIS A 487 -24.66 29.96 -29.14
CA HIS A 487 -23.44 30.74 -29.36
C HIS A 487 -22.37 29.98 -30.15
N THR A 488 -22.68 28.78 -30.63
CA THR A 488 -21.70 27.86 -31.25
C THR A 488 -21.74 27.83 -32.76
N MET A 489 -20.56 27.65 -33.35
CA MET A 489 -20.40 27.37 -34.79
C MET A 489 -20.35 25.88 -35.11
N GLU A 490 -20.19 25.05 -34.08
CA GLU A 490 -20.13 23.60 -34.22
C GLU A 490 -21.48 23.02 -34.62
N ARG A 491 -21.46 21.73 -34.97
CA ARG A 491 -22.66 21.01 -35.38
C ARG A 491 -23.66 20.91 -34.22
N VAL A 492 -24.84 21.51 -34.43
CA VAL A 492 -26.00 21.38 -33.54
C VAL A 492 -27.19 20.89 -34.35
N VAL A 493 -27.80 19.80 -33.92
CA VAL A 493 -28.96 19.20 -34.61
C VAL A 493 -30.17 19.31 -33.70
N ILE A 494 -31.22 20.00 -34.14
CA ILE A 494 -32.49 20.12 -33.41
C ILE A 494 -33.59 19.46 -34.25
N ARG A 495 -34.22 18.41 -33.71
CA ARG A 495 -35.23 17.60 -34.40
C ARG A 495 -36.49 17.47 -33.56
N LYS A 496 -37.65 17.66 -34.18
CA LYS A 496 -38.97 17.37 -33.56
C LYS A 496 -39.17 18.06 -32.20
N SER A 497 -38.59 19.24 -32.03
CA SER A 497 -38.56 19.95 -30.75
C SER A 497 -39.53 21.12 -30.76
N ALA A 498 -39.99 21.52 -29.58
CA ALA A 498 -40.91 22.65 -29.41
C ALA A 498 -40.34 23.70 -28.46
N VAL A 499 -40.44 24.97 -28.84
CA VAL A 499 -40.02 26.13 -28.04
C VAL A 499 -41.16 27.13 -27.96
N PHE A 500 -41.74 27.33 -26.78
CA PHE A 500 -42.96 28.13 -26.65
C PHE A 500 -43.08 28.88 -25.31
N ASP A 501 -43.86 29.96 -25.30
CA ASP A 501 -44.17 30.75 -24.10
C ASP A 501 -42.92 31.28 -23.35
N ASN A 502 -41.81 31.51 -24.07
CA ASN A 502 -40.58 32.05 -23.49
C ASN A 502 -40.56 33.59 -23.46
N GLY A 503 -39.86 34.16 -22.47
CA GLY A 503 -39.76 35.59 -22.22
C GLY A 503 -38.94 36.38 -23.24
N ARG A 504 -38.20 35.69 -24.12
CA ARG A 504 -37.53 36.23 -25.32
C ARG A 504 -37.89 35.40 -26.55
N SER A 505 -36.91 34.91 -27.29
CA SER A 505 -37.10 34.19 -28.54
C SER A 505 -37.28 32.69 -28.29
N GLY A 506 -37.91 31.96 -29.20
CA GLY A 506 -37.92 30.50 -29.11
C GLY A 506 -36.54 29.93 -29.39
N LEU A 507 -35.96 30.33 -30.52
CA LEU A 507 -34.57 30.06 -30.91
C LEU A 507 -33.82 31.38 -31.12
N HIS A 508 -32.68 31.54 -30.44
CA HIS A 508 -31.79 32.68 -30.60
C HIS A 508 -30.39 32.20 -30.99
N ARG A 509 -29.96 32.52 -32.20
CA ARG A 509 -28.63 32.21 -32.72
C ARG A 509 -27.80 33.48 -32.76
N THR A 510 -26.86 33.64 -31.85
CA THR A 510 -25.97 34.82 -31.86
C THR A 510 -24.90 34.72 -32.94
N VAL A 511 -24.59 33.50 -33.38
CA VAL A 511 -23.64 33.25 -34.47
C VAL A 511 -24.29 32.31 -35.49
N MET A 512 -24.04 32.59 -36.77
CA MET A 512 -24.59 31.83 -37.89
C MET A 512 -23.67 30.68 -38.29
N SER A 513 -24.19 29.45 -38.22
CA SER A 513 -23.48 28.23 -38.64
C SER A 513 -24.27 27.46 -39.69
N GLU A 514 -23.59 27.04 -40.76
CA GLU A 514 -24.13 26.13 -41.77
C GLU A 514 -24.29 24.69 -41.23
N ASN A 515 -23.63 24.38 -40.11
CA ASN A 515 -23.68 23.06 -39.48
C ASN A 515 -24.86 22.89 -38.52
N THR A 516 -25.67 23.94 -38.31
CA THR A 516 -26.91 23.85 -37.53
C THR A 516 -28.03 23.26 -38.38
N VAL A 517 -28.55 22.10 -37.98
CA VAL A 517 -29.65 21.41 -38.68
C VAL A 517 -30.92 21.58 -37.85
N LEU A 518 -31.95 22.18 -38.44
CA LEU A 518 -33.28 22.33 -37.85
C LEU A 518 -34.29 21.51 -38.65
N GLU A 519 -34.84 20.46 -38.05
CA GLU A 519 -35.87 19.62 -38.65
C GLU A 519 -37.09 19.59 -37.72
N GLU A 520 -38.26 20.01 -38.19
CA GLU A 520 -39.51 19.97 -37.40
C GLU A 520 -39.41 20.73 -36.05
N LEU A 521 -38.75 21.90 -36.02
CA LEU A 521 -38.76 22.80 -34.86
C LEU A 521 -40.04 23.66 -34.85
N LEU A 522 -40.84 23.53 -33.79
CA LEU A 522 -42.04 24.34 -33.56
C LEU A 522 -41.74 25.50 -32.62
N SER A 523 -41.70 26.73 -33.13
CA SER A 523 -41.58 27.96 -32.33
C SER A 523 -42.90 28.73 -32.33
N ARG A 524 -43.49 28.96 -31.15
CA ARG A 524 -44.79 29.68 -31.02
C ARG A 524 -44.90 30.46 -29.72
N SER A 525 -45.71 31.53 -29.72
CA SER A 525 -46.08 32.27 -28.50
C SER A 525 -44.90 32.82 -27.67
N ASN A 526 -43.71 32.95 -28.26
CA ASN A 526 -42.55 33.57 -27.62
C ASN A 526 -42.65 35.10 -27.70
N ARG A 527 -42.08 35.82 -26.73
CA ARG A 527 -42.21 37.29 -26.65
C ARG A 527 -41.54 38.01 -27.82
N THR A 528 -40.44 37.47 -28.33
CA THR A 528 -39.75 37.97 -29.53
C THR A 528 -39.72 36.89 -30.61
N PRO A 529 -39.71 37.26 -31.91
CA PRO A 529 -39.46 36.31 -32.99
C PRO A 529 -38.11 35.62 -32.83
N ASP A 530 -37.94 34.45 -33.46
CA ASP A 530 -36.65 33.76 -33.48
C ASP A 530 -35.56 34.66 -34.10
N VAL A 531 -34.41 34.75 -33.43
CA VAL A 531 -33.32 35.66 -33.79
C VAL A 531 -32.19 34.88 -34.46
N HIS A 532 -31.67 35.49 -35.51
CA HIS A 532 -30.78 34.88 -36.47
C HIS A 532 -29.64 35.86 -36.79
N GLY A 533 -28.50 35.72 -36.12
CA GLY A 533 -27.34 36.63 -36.24
C GLY A 533 -27.40 37.80 -35.24
N GLU A 534 -26.41 38.70 -35.28
CA GLU A 534 -26.41 39.88 -34.40
C GLU A 534 -27.67 40.73 -34.62
N PRO A 535 -28.29 41.28 -33.56
CA PRO A 535 -29.39 42.22 -33.72
C PRO A 535 -28.87 43.49 -34.41
N GLU A 536 -29.55 43.94 -35.46
CA GLU A 536 -29.41 45.32 -35.95
C GLU A 536 -29.74 46.29 -34.80
N VAL A 537 -28.71 46.85 -34.17
CA VAL A 537 -28.86 47.92 -33.20
C VAL A 537 -29.21 49.19 -33.97
N SER A 538 -30.49 49.57 -33.95
CA SER A 538 -30.93 50.92 -34.27
C SER A 538 -30.30 51.88 -33.27
N LEU A 539 -29.43 52.77 -33.76
CA LEU A 539 -28.80 53.86 -33.01
C LEU A 539 -29.86 54.86 -32.51
N GLY A 540 -30.41 54.59 -31.33
CA GLY A 540 -31.13 55.55 -30.50
C GLY A 540 -30.18 56.13 -29.45
N THR A 541 -29.89 57.43 -29.57
CA THR A 541 -29.05 58.21 -28.66
C THR A 541 -29.53 58.11 -27.21
N PRO A 542 -28.61 58.01 -26.23
CA PRO A 542 -28.83 58.65 -24.95
C PRO A 542 -27.69 59.63 -24.61
N THR A 543 -28.14 60.72 -24.02
CA THR A 543 -27.43 61.87 -23.50
C THR A 543 -26.38 61.53 -22.44
N ALA A 544 -25.32 62.33 -22.42
CA ALA A 544 -24.30 62.38 -21.39
C ALA A 544 -24.87 62.68 -19.99
N ASP A 545 -24.30 62.06 -18.96
CA ASP A 545 -23.75 62.84 -17.85
C ASP A 545 -22.71 62.06 -17.01
N VAL A 546 -21.86 62.88 -16.39
CA VAL A 546 -20.51 62.69 -15.83
C VAL A 546 -20.48 62.01 -14.44
N ALA A 547 -19.44 61.22 -14.13
CA ALA A 547 -18.47 61.48 -13.02
C ALA A 547 -17.73 60.22 -12.48
N THR A 548 -16.41 60.29 -12.69
CA THR A 548 -15.17 59.75 -12.06
C THR A 548 -15.13 58.87 -10.78
N PRO A 549 -14.00 58.14 -10.58
CA PRO A 549 -13.82 57.00 -9.65
C PRO A 549 -13.14 57.37 -8.32
N LEU A 550 -13.23 56.45 -7.34
CA LEU A 550 -12.43 56.46 -6.11
C LEU A 550 -11.24 55.48 -6.23
N GLN A 551 -10.04 56.07 -6.20
CA GLN A 551 -8.75 55.42 -5.96
C GLN A 551 -8.43 55.47 -4.46
N GLU A 552 -8.05 54.34 -3.87
CA GLU A 552 -7.07 54.26 -2.75
C GLU A 552 -6.25 52.97 -2.99
N ARG A 553 -4.99 53.08 -3.46
CA ARG A 553 -3.74 53.25 -2.70
C ARG A 553 -3.47 52.11 -1.70
N ILE A 554 -2.60 51.18 -2.08
CA ILE A 554 -1.61 50.60 -1.17
C ILE A 554 -0.23 50.78 -1.81
N GLU A 555 0.63 51.48 -1.07
CA GLU A 555 2.00 51.83 -1.40
C GLU A 555 2.93 50.61 -1.23
N MET A 556 3.82 50.42 -2.21
CA MET A 556 5.11 49.76 -2.00
C MET A 556 6.08 50.74 -1.33
N VAL A 557 6.85 50.27 -0.36
CA VAL A 557 8.16 50.83 0.01
C VAL A 557 9.16 49.69 0.17
N PRO A 558 10.43 49.89 -0.25
CA PRO A 558 11.32 48.83 -0.73
C PRO A 558 12.47 48.49 0.24
N ALA A 559 13.24 47.49 -0.17
CA ALA A 559 14.48 47.02 0.40
C ALA A 559 15.62 48.06 0.41
N ASP A 560 16.49 47.94 1.41
CA ASP A 560 17.93 48.21 1.40
C ASP A 560 18.48 47.67 2.75
N GLN A 561 19.71 47.16 2.93
CA GLN A 561 20.98 47.59 2.36
C GLN A 561 22.10 46.59 2.77
N ARG A 562 22.98 46.25 1.80
CA ARG A 562 24.48 46.31 1.80
C ARG A 562 25.33 45.58 2.89
N ALA A 563 26.56 45.10 2.66
CA ALA A 563 27.47 45.00 1.50
C ALA A 563 28.75 44.20 1.88
N ASP A 564 29.63 44.01 0.88
CA ASP A 564 31.10 43.79 0.93
C ASP A 564 31.61 42.37 1.21
N THR A 565 32.63 41.79 0.56
CA THR A 565 33.66 42.14 -0.47
C THR A 565 34.38 40.81 -0.84
N ALA A 566 34.57 40.46 -2.12
CA ALA A 566 35.79 40.59 -2.95
C ALA A 566 36.90 39.50 -2.82
N ASP A 567 37.37 39.07 -4.00
CA ASP A 567 38.65 38.42 -4.40
C ASP A 567 38.93 36.95 -4.00
N GLY A 568 39.44 36.06 -4.87
CA GLY A 568 39.93 36.24 -6.24
C GLY A 568 40.39 34.93 -6.91
N ASP A 569 40.35 34.97 -8.24
CA ASP A 569 41.31 34.54 -9.27
C ASP A 569 41.96 33.13 -9.32
N GLY A 570 42.11 32.64 -10.56
CA GLY A 570 43.10 31.64 -10.99
C GLY A 570 42.53 30.41 -11.72
N THR A 571 42.22 30.46 -13.03
CA THR A 571 43.04 29.90 -14.16
C THR A 571 43.53 28.45 -13.94
N THR A 572 43.40 27.44 -14.81
CA THR A 572 43.41 27.34 -16.29
C THR A 572 43.21 25.85 -16.68
N ARG A 573 42.63 25.57 -17.85
CA ARG A 573 42.66 24.28 -18.58
C ARG A 573 44.08 24.02 -19.18
N PRO A 574 44.39 23.04 -20.09
CA PRO A 574 43.63 21.92 -20.70
C PRO A 574 44.44 20.59 -20.98
N ASP A 575 43.81 19.65 -21.72
CA ASP A 575 44.35 18.58 -22.62
C ASP A 575 45.23 17.45 -22.04
N GLY A 576 45.20 16.17 -22.47
CA GLY A 576 44.56 15.43 -23.55
C GLY A 576 45.31 14.10 -23.80
N MET A 577 44.60 13.09 -24.33
CA MET A 577 45.05 11.92 -25.15
C MET A 577 45.72 10.65 -24.55
N GLU A 578 44.98 9.53 -24.70
CA GLU A 578 45.30 8.15 -25.21
C GLU A 578 46.71 7.54 -25.06
N ILE A 579 46.86 6.20 -24.89
CA ILE A 579 46.98 5.13 -25.93
C ILE A 579 46.92 3.70 -25.29
N ALA A 580 46.35 2.77 -26.04
CA ALA A 580 46.11 1.32 -25.89
C ALA A 580 47.29 0.35 -25.68
N ALA A 581 46.99 -0.92 -25.33
CA ALA A 581 47.31 -2.15 -26.09
C ALA A 581 47.01 -3.46 -25.30
N GLY A 582 46.29 -4.43 -25.91
CA GLY A 582 46.20 -5.84 -25.45
C GLY A 582 47.40 -6.69 -25.95
N PRO A 583 47.27 -8.00 -26.29
CA PRO A 583 46.18 -8.98 -26.06
C PRO A 583 46.70 -10.45 -25.79
N ARG A 584 45.79 -11.46 -25.85
CA ARG A 584 45.92 -12.83 -26.48
C ARG A 584 45.92 -14.09 -25.59
N THR A 585 44.90 -14.97 -25.71
CA THR A 585 44.70 -16.20 -26.58
C THR A 585 45.52 -17.43 -26.11
N ASP A 586 45.13 -18.71 -26.10
CA ASP A 586 44.06 -19.61 -26.58
C ASP A 586 44.25 -20.94 -25.76
N GLY A 587 43.35 -21.93 -25.66
CA GLY A 587 42.79 -22.78 -26.73
C GLY A 587 42.25 -24.11 -26.12
N THR A 588 41.06 -24.57 -26.54
CA THR A 588 40.73 -25.59 -27.57
C THR A 588 40.72 -27.08 -27.18
N SER A 589 39.53 -27.67 -27.37
CA SER A 589 39.16 -28.98 -27.99
C SER A 589 39.54 -30.29 -27.26
N ALA A 590 38.57 -31.12 -26.82
CA ALA A 590 37.78 -32.13 -27.58
C ALA A 590 38.63 -33.37 -27.96
N ASP A 591 38.25 -34.65 -27.90
CA ASP A 591 37.00 -35.41 -27.69
C ASP A 591 37.40 -36.90 -27.52
N SER A 592 36.42 -37.74 -27.15
CA SER A 592 36.22 -39.16 -27.52
C SER A 592 36.38 -40.22 -26.41
N GLY A 593 35.22 -40.54 -25.82
CA GLY A 593 34.55 -41.84 -25.98
C GLY A 593 35.08 -43.09 -25.25
N ALA A 594 34.33 -43.58 -24.27
CA ALA A 594 33.89 -44.99 -24.17
C ALA A 594 32.98 -45.22 -22.95
N ARG A 595 31.90 -46.00 -23.17
CA ARG A 595 30.94 -46.47 -22.15
C ARG A 595 31.62 -47.31 -21.07
N GLY A 596 31.27 -47.06 -19.80
CA GLY A 596 31.55 -47.95 -18.68
C GLY A 596 30.82 -47.53 -17.40
N GLU A 597 29.83 -48.32 -17.02
CA GLU A 597 29.35 -48.56 -15.65
C GLU A 597 28.89 -47.38 -14.77
N ARG A 598 27.59 -47.40 -14.44
CA ARG A 598 27.00 -46.65 -13.32
C ARG A 598 27.68 -47.05 -12.00
N LYS A 599 28.59 -46.21 -11.50
CA LYS A 599 28.92 -46.12 -10.06
C LYS A 599 28.07 -45.03 -9.41
N LYS A 600 27.36 -45.37 -8.34
CA LYS A 600 26.78 -44.43 -7.38
C LYS A 600 27.87 -43.45 -6.93
N LYS A 601 27.75 -42.15 -7.22
CA LYS A 601 28.51 -41.12 -6.50
C LYS A 601 27.93 -41.05 -5.08
N GLY A 602 28.77 -41.31 -4.08
CA GLY A 602 28.43 -41.03 -2.68
C GLY A 602 28.14 -39.53 -2.51
N LYS A 603 27.20 -39.19 -1.63
CA LYS A 603 27.00 -37.81 -1.20
C LYS A 603 28.31 -37.31 -0.57
N SER A 604 28.75 -36.12 -0.97
CA SER A 604 29.78 -35.37 -0.25
C SER A 604 29.38 -35.21 1.21
N THR A 605 30.33 -35.32 2.12
CA THR A 605 30.10 -34.97 3.53
C THR A 605 30.02 -33.45 3.67
N PRO A 606 29.26 -32.89 4.64
CA PRO A 606 29.21 -31.45 4.92
C PRO A 606 30.59 -30.83 5.18
N LEU A 607 31.56 -31.62 5.66
CA LEU A 607 32.94 -31.17 5.84
C LEU A 607 33.66 -31.02 4.49
N GLU A 608 33.47 -31.94 3.55
CA GLU A 608 33.98 -31.82 2.18
C GLU A 608 33.32 -30.66 1.44
N GLU A 609 32.05 -30.39 1.70
CA GLU A 609 31.34 -29.22 1.15
C GLU A 609 31.89 -27.91 1.73
N LEU A 610 32.20 -27.85 3.03
CA LEU A 610 32.87 -26.71 3.65
C LEU A 610 34.27 -26.47 3.05
N GLU A 611 35.04 -27.54 2.82
CA GLU A 611 36.37 -27.44 2.17
C GLU A 611 36.28 -26.95 0.73
N SER A 612 35.18 -27.26 0.04
CA SER A 612 34.94 -26.85 -1.34
C SER A 612 34.59 -25.37 -1.50
N LEU A 613 34.25 -24.66 -0.41
CA LEU A 613 34.02 -23.22 -0.47
C LEU A 613 35.30 -22.48 -0.83
N ILE A 614 35.19 -21.51 -1.74
CA ILE A 614 36.33 -20.71 -2.20
C ILE A 614 36.74 -19.73 -1.08
N GLY A 615 38.03 -19.69 -0.77
CA GLY A 615 38.58 -18.83 0.28
C GLY A 615 38.15 -19.21 1.69
N LEU A 616 37.97 -18.21 2.57
CA LEU A 616 37.49 -18.37 3.95
C LEU A 616 38.37 -19.29 4.84
N GLU A 617 39.67 -19.37 4.59
CA GLU A 617 40.56 -20.28 5.33
C GLU A 617 40.55 -20.07 6.85
N SER A 618 40.43 -18.81 7.30
CA SER A 618 40.25 -18.49 8.72
C SER A 618 38.96 -19.08 9.28
N VAL A 619 37.83 -18.88 8.58
CA VAL A 619 36.51 -19.40 8.97
C VAL A 619 36.48 -20.92 8.96
N LYS A 620 37.03 -21.56 7.91
CA LYS A 620 37.16 -23.03 7.82
C LYS A 620 37.96 -23.58 9.00
N HIS A 621 39.07 -22.93 9.36
CA HIS A 621 39.87 -23.31 10.51
C HIS A 621 39.11 -23.20 11.84
N GLU A 622 38.35 -22.11 12.03
CA GLU A 622 37.52 -21.92 13.22
C GLU A 622 36.38 -22.95 13.32
N VAL A 623 35.69 -23.22 12.22
CA VAL A 623 34.64 -24.26 12.15
C VAL A 623 35.23 -25.64 12.44
N LYS A 624 36.38 -26.00 11.86
CA LYS A 624 37.09 -27.26 12.17
C LYS A 624 37.47 -27.36 13.65
N THR A 625 37.88 -26.25 14.25
CA THR A 625 38.20 -26.18 15.67
C THR A 625 36.95 -26.43 16.53
N LEU A 626 35.81 -25.85 16.17
CA LEU A 626 34.52 -26.08 16.83
C LEU A 626 34.05 -27.53 16.70
N VAL A 627 34.18 -28.12 15.52
CA VAL A 627 33.89 -29.54 15.25
C VAL A 627 34.78 -30.43 16.13
N SER A 628 36.09 -30.18 16.16
CA SER A 628 37.05 -30.96 16.96
C SER A 628 36.75 -30.87 18.47
N LEU A 629 36.35 -29.69 18.95
CA LEU A 629 35.97 -29.49 20.34
C LEU A 629 34.71 -30.28 20.71
N ASN A 630 33.68 -30.29 19.86
CA ASN A 630 32.47 -31.07 20.09
C ASN A 630 32.74 -32.58 20.06
N GLN A 631 33.58 -33.06 19.13
CA GLN A 631 34.01 -34.46 19.09
C GLN A 631 34.77 -34.87 20.37
N MET A 632 35.64 -34.00 20.88
CA MET A 632 36.34 -34.26 22.15
C MET A 632 35.39 -34.26 23.34
N ALA A 633 34.42 -33.35 23.39
CA ALA A 633 33.39 -33.31 24.44
C ALA A 633 32.55 -34.59 24.47
N ARG A 634 32.12 -35.07 23.29
CA ARG A 634 31.41 -36.35 23.13
C ARG A 634 32.25 -37.54 23.60
N ARG A 635 33.52 -37.65 23.18
CA ARG A 635 34.43 -38.71 23.63
C ARG A 635 34.64 -38.71 25.15
N ARG A 636 34.69 -37.52 25.78
CA ARG A 636 34.78 -37.40 27.25
C ARG A 636 33.51 -37.89 27.93
N ALA A 637 32.34 -37.53 27.42
CA ALA A 637 31.05 -37.98 27.92
C ALA A 637 30.88 -39.52 27.80
N GLU A 638 31.28 -40.11 26.66
CA GLU A 638 31.28 -41.57 26.44
C GLU A 638 32.21 -42.31 27.41
N MET A 639 33.28 -41.66 27.87
CA MET A 639 34.22 -42.18 28.87
C MET A 639 33.81 -41.86 30.33
N GLY A 640 32.61 -41.31 30.55
CA GLY A 640 32.12 -40.92 31.88
C GLY A 640 32.88 -39.76 32.53
N MET A 641 33.66 -39.00 31.74
CA MET A 641 34.41 -37.84 32.22
C MET A 641 33.56 -36.57 32.09
N SER A 642 33.65 -35.68 33.08
CA SER A 642 33.00 -34.37 33.00
C SER A 642 33.61 -33.54 31.87
N ALA A 643 32.77 -33.15 30.90
CA ALA A 643 33.11 -32.18 29.88
C ALA A 643 32.76 -30.77 30.38
N PRO A 644 33.62 -29.76 30.17
CA PRO A 644 33.29 -28.40 30.55
C PRO A 644 32.04 -27.92 29.79
N PRO A 645 31.11 -27.19 30.43
CA PRO A 645 29.96 -26.61 29.74
C PRO A 645 30.46 -25.57 28.75
N MET A 646 30.16 -25.76 27.46
CA MET A 646 30.49 -24.81 26.40
C MET A 646 29.21 -24.20 25.85
N SER A 647 29.14 -22.87 25.80
CA SER A 647 28.11 -22.20 25.00
C SER A 647 28.31 -22.57 23.54
N ARG A 648 27.21 -22.89 22.86
CA ARG A 648 27.18 -23.26 21.45
C ARG A 648 26.74 -22.09 20.57
N HIS A 649 26.27 -21.00 21.17
CA HIS A 649 25.83 -19.80 20.47
C HIS A 649 27.03 -18.95 20.04
N MET A 650 26.97 -18.40 18.83
CA MET A 650 28.10 -17.66 18.24
C MET A 650 27.66 -16.49 17.38
N VAL A 651 28.60 -15.59 17.13
CA VAL A 651 28.42 -14.40 16.28
C VAL A 651 29.16 -14.60 14.96
N PHE A 652 28.50 -14.34 13.84
CA PHE A 652 29.11 -14.27 12.53
C PHE A 652 29.24 -12.78 12.14
N ALA A 653 30.45 -12.25 12.24
CA ALA A 653 30.77 -10.86 11.96
C ALA A 653 31.46 -10.74 10.60
N GLY A 654 31.14 -9.72 9.81
CA GLY A 654 31.92 -9.36 8.63
C GLY A 654 31.10 -8.76 7.48
N PRO A 655 31.75 -8.30 6.40
CA PRO A 655 31.11 -7.62 5.27
C PRO A 655 30.05 -8.48 4.55
N PRO A 656 29.11 -7.89 3.81
CA PRO A 656 28.05 -8.63 3.14
C PRO A 656 28.63 -9.49 1.99
N GLY A 657 27.93 -10.58 1.64
CA GLY A 657 28.35 -11.44 0.52
C GLY A 657 29.58 -12.33 0.78
N THR A 658 29.97 -12.50 2.03
CA THR A 658 31.11 -13.35 2.48
C THR A 658 30.73 -14.80 2.81
N GLY A 659 29.45 -15.19 2.65
CA GLY A 659 29.00 -16.57 2.80
C GLY A 659 28.54 -17.01 4.21
N LYS A 660 28.25 -16.07 5.13
CA LYS A 660 27.79 -16.31 6.51
C LYS A 660 26.66 -17.35 6.62
N THR A 661 25.54 -17.15 5.92
CA THR A 661 24.38 -18.06 5.95
C THR A 661 24.71 -19.44 5.39
N THR A 662 25.56 -19.52 4.36
CA THR A 662 26.03 -20.79 3.77
C THR A 662 26.84 -21.59 4.79
N VAL A 663 27.77 -20.94 5.48
CA VAL A 663 28.59 -21.57 6.53
C VAL A 663 27.72 -22.00 7.72
N ALA A 664 26.72 -21.20 8.11
CA ALA A 664 25.80 -21.54 9.20
C ALA A 664 25.01 -22.84 8.91
N ARG A 665 24.55 -23.01 7.66
CA ARG A 665 23.83 -24.21 7.21
C ARG A 665 24.71 -25.46 7.23
N LEU A 666 25.94 -25.34 6.74
CA LEU A 666 26.92 -26.43 6.78
C LEU A 666 27.29 -26.78 8.23
N TYR A 667 27.45 -25.78 9.09
CA TYR A 667 27.73 -25.99 10.50
C TYR A 667 26.61 -26.72 11.23
N GLY A 668 25.34 -26.36 10.99
CA GLY A 668 24.19 -27.10 11.52
C GLY A 668 24.18 -28.56 11.07
N SER A 669 24.49 -28.80 9.79
CA SER A 669 24.58 -30.17 9.23
C SER A 669 25.70 -30.98 9.89
N LEU A 670 26.88 -30.37 10.11
CA LEU A 670 28.00 -31.00 10.82
C LEU A 670 27.63 -31.36 12.26
N LEU A 671 26.92 -30.49 12.98
CA LEU A 671 26.47 -30.76 14.35
C LEU A 671 25.46 -31.89 14.43
N ALA A 672 24.57 -32.02 13.44
CA ALA A 672 23.62 -33.12 13.35
C ALA A 672 24.31 -34.46 13.03
N GLU A 673 25.29 -34.49 12.13
CA GLU A 673 26.09 -35.69 11.85
C GLU A 673 26.88 -36.18 13.06
N MET A 674 27.30 -35.26 13.93
CA MET A 674 27.96 -35.59 15.19
C MET A 674 26.99 -35.96 16.32
N GLU A 675 25.67 -36.00 16.04
CA GLU A 675 24.59 -36.23 17.01
C GLU A 675 24.58 -35.21 18.17
N VAL A 676 25.13 -34.02 17.93
CA VAL A 676 25.10 -32.89 18.88
C VAL A 676 23.75 -32.18 18.80
N LEU A 677 23.19 -32.09 17.60
CA LEU A 677 21.84 -31.60 17.32
C LEU A 677 20.96 -32.74 16.81
N ARG A 678 19.66 -32.67 17.08
CA ARG A 678 18.69 -33.66 16.59
C ARG A 678 18.51 -33.58 15.07
N TYR A 679 18.60 -32.37 14.53
CA TYR A 679 18.41 -32.04 13.13
C TYR A 679 19.45 -30.98 12.70
N GLY A 680 19.85 -30.99 11.42
CA GLY A 680 20.80 -30.01 10.87
C GLY A 680 20.14 -28.82 10.20
N HIS A 681 18.82 -28.63 10.38
CA HIS A 681 18.07 -27.58 9.70
C HIS A 681 18.39 -26.20 10.28
N ILE A 682 18.23 -25.19 9.44
CA ILE A 682 18.42 -23.78 9.78
C ILE A 682 17.09 -23.06 9.61
N VAL A 683 16.70 -22.28 10.62
CA VAL A 683 15.59 -21.35 10.57
C VAL A 683 16.19 -19.95 10.57
N GLU A 684 16.03 -19.27 9.45
CA GLU A 684 16.55 -17.92 9.21
C GLU A 684 15.45 -16.90 9.53
N VAL A 685 15.79 -15.92 10.35
CA VAL A 685 14.86 -14.89 10.85
C VAL A 685 15.55 -13.52 10.91
N ALA A 686 14.76 -12.46 10.83
CA ALA A 686 15.20 -11.08 11.03
C ALA A 686 14.37 -10.39 12.13
N ARG A 687 14.61 -9.10 12.40
CA ARG A 687 13.87 -8.31 13.42
C ARG A 687 12.35 -8.43 13.28
N GLN A 688 11.83 -8.34 12.06
CA GLN A 688 10.39 -8.39 11.80
C GLN A 688 9.77 -9.74 12.16
N ASP A 689 10.53 -10.82 12.08
CA ASP A 689 10.07 -12.17 12.42
C ASP A 689 10.04 -12.41 13.94
N LEU A 690 10.77 -11.59 14.70
CA LEU A 690 10.91 -11.74 16.15
C LEU A 690 10.08 -10.71 16.94
N VAL A 691 9.86 -9.52 16.38
CA VAL A 691 9.17 -8.40 17.05
C VAL A 691 7.71 -8.31 16.60
N ALA A 692 6.78 -8.18 17.56
CA ALA A 692 5.35 -8.02 17.30
C ALA A 692 4.90 -6.56 17.50
N GLN A 693 3.76 -6.20 16.91
CA GLN A 693 3.19 -4.86 16.95
C GLN A 693 2.32 -4.59 18.19
N VAL A 694 2.12 -5.60 19.04
CA VAL A 694 1.27 -5.53 20.25
C VAL A 694 2.14 -5.81 21.47
N ILE A 695 1.92 -5.07 22.55
CA ILE A 695 2.57 -5.28 23.85
C ILE A 695 2.33 -6.73 24.32
N GLY A 696 3.40 -7.46 24.62
CA GLY A 696 3.38 -8.88 24.97
C GLY A 696 3.36 -9.86 23.78
N GLY A 697 3.18 -9.39 22.55
CA GLY A 697 3.23 -10.23 21.35
C GLY A 697 4.65 -10.60 20.92
N THR A 698 5.65 -9.76 21.25
CA THR A 698 7.04 -9.96 20.82
C THR A 698 7.66 -11.21 21.44
N ALA A 699 7.37 -11.46 22.72
CA ALA A 699 7.78 -12.69 23.39
C ALA A 699 7.22 -13.94 22.66
N ILE A 700 5.93 -13.91 22.28
CA ILE A 700 5.27 -15.02 21.57
C ILE A 700 5.97 -15.28 20.24
N LYS A 701 6.14 -14.23 19.43
CA LYS A 701 6.73 -14.33 18.08
C LYS A 701 8.18 -14.83 18.13
N THR A 702 8.97 -14.31 19.08
CA THR A 702 10.35 -14.79 19.35
C THR A 702 10.37 -16.25 19.79
N THR A 703 9.44 -16.67 20.66
CA THR A 703 9.32 -18.08 21.08
C THR A 703 8.95 -18.99 19.92
N GLU A 704 8.01 -18.60 19.04
CA GLU A 704 7.64 -19.40 17.87
C GLU A 704 8.80 -19.59 16.89
N ALA A 705 9.55 -18.53 16.61
CA ALA A 705 10.74 -18.60 15.77
C ALA A 705 11.79 -19.55 16.36
N PHE A 706 12.03 -19.46 17.67
CA PHE A 706 12.95 -20.34 18.38
C PHE A 706 12.49 -21.80 18.37
N GLU A 707 11.20 -22.05 18.62
CA GLU A 707 10.61 -23.39 18.63
C GLU A 707 10.69 -24.08 17.26
N LYS A 708 10.52 -23.33 16.16
CA LYS A 708 10.77 -23.84 14.80
C LYS A 708 12.23 -24.29 14.61
N ALA A 709 13.17 -23.60 15.25
CA ALA A 709 14.59 -23.91 15.19
C ALA A 709 15.03 -25.02 16.16
N ARG A 710 14.13 -25.47 17.05
CA ARG A 710 14.48 -26.42 18.11
C ARG A 710 15.02 -27.73 17.54
N GLY A 711 16.14 -28.17 18.09
CA GLY A 711 16.87 -29.33 17.57
C GLY A 711 17.82 -29.00 16.42
N GLY A 712 17.88 -27.76 15.93
CA GLY A 712 18.68 -27.27 14.80
C GLY A 712 19.35 -25.92 15.08
N VAL A 713 19.43 -25.05 14.06
CA VAL A 713 20.07 -23.72 14.13
C VAL A 713 19.04 -22.60 13.94
N LEU A 714 18.96 -21.67 14.88
CA LEU A 714 18.30 -20.38 14.70
C LEU A 714 19.33 -19.37 14.20
N PHE A 715 19.18 -18.90 12.97
CA PHE A 715 20.06 -17.90 12.37
C PHE A 715 19.34 -16.56 12.32
N ILE A 716 19.85 -15.57 13.04
CA ILE A 716 19.28 -14.22 13.10
C ILE A 716 20.16 -13.31 12.26
N ASP A 717 19.67 -12.90 11.10
CA ASP A 717 20.40 -11.96 10.24
C ASP A 717 20.22 -10.51 10.71
N GLU A 718 21.27 -9.71 10.51
CA GLU A 718 21.37 -8.31 10.96
C GLU A 718 20.87 -8.09 12.41
N ALA A 719 21.31 -8.95 13.32
CA ALA A 719 20.80 -9.01 14.69
C ALA A 719 20.96 -7.70 15.48
N TYR A 720 21.93 -6.85 15.10
CA TYR A 720 22.13 -5.53 15.72
C TYR A 720 20.90 -4.61 15.60
N THR A 721 20.05 -4.86 14.60
CA THR A 721 18.79 -4.12 14.40
C THR A 721 17.83 -4.31 15.58
N LEU A 722 17.94 -5.37 16.37
CA LEU A 722 17.11 -5.62 17.56
C LEU A 722 17.36 -4.60 18.68
N THR A 723 18.56 -4.01 18.77
CA THR A 723 18.98 -3.15 19.89
C THR A 723 19.25 -1.70 19.52
N SER A 724 18.98 -1.28 18.28
CA SER A 724 19.16 0.10 17.85
C SER A 724 18.41 1.05 18.79
N GLN A 725 19.14 1.91 19.52
CA GLN A 725 18.56 2.84 20.49
C GLN A 725 17.73 3.88 19.74
N SER A 726 16.40 3.82 19.94
CA SER A 726 15.46 4.87 19.57
C SER A 726 15.39 5.86 20.74
N ASP A 727 16.10 6.98 20.65
CA ASP A 727 16.02 8.08 21.64
C ASP A 727 14.72 8.90 21.46
N GLY A 728 13.58 8.20 21.49
CA GLY A 728 12.22 8.73 21.43
C GLY A 728 11.24 7.62 21.81
N GLY A 729 10.57 7.77 22.95
CA GLY A 729 9.85 6.70 23.65
C GLY A 729 8.88 5.88 22.80
N GLY A 730 9.04 4.55 22.85
CA GLY A 730 8.08 3.56 22.33
C GLY A 730 8.71 2.38 21.59
N GLY A 731 9.82 2.57 20.87
CA GLY A 731 10.43 1.52 20.02
C GLY A 731 11.51 0.66 20.68
N ALA A 732 12.19 1.19 21.70
CA ALA A 732 13.31 0.52 22.38
C ALA A 732 12.87 -0.69 23.22
N ASP A 733 11.61 -0.73 23.68
CA ASP A 733 11.14 -1.74 24.62
C ASP A 733 10.84 -3.09 23.95
N PHE A 734 10.29 -3.10 22.72
CA PHE A 734 9.96 -4.35 22.01
C PHE A 734 11.21 -5.09 21.49
N GLY A 735 12.19 -4.37 20.93
CA GLY A 735 13.45 -4.99 20.50
C GLY A 735 14.21 -5.60 21.68
N ARG A 736 14.16 -4.93 22.84
CA ARG A 736 14.72 -5.44 24.09
C ARG A 736 13.95 -6.65 24.64
N GLU A 737 12.63 -6.64 24.55
CA GLU A 737 11.76 -7.79 24.90
C GLU A 737 12.10 -9.03 24.05
N ALA A 738 12.34 -8.87 22.74
CA ALA A 738 12.80 -9.96 21.88
C ALA A 738 14.16 -10.51 22.31
N VAL A 739 15.12 -9.62 22.62
CA VAL A 739 16.45 -10.00 23.12
C VAL A 739 16.36 -10.73 24.46
N ASP A 740 15.58 -10.23 25.41
CA ASP A 740 15.44 -10.83 26.74
C ASP A 740 14.75 -12.20 26.65
N THR A 741 13.73 -12.33 25.80
CA THR A 741 13.07 -13.61 25.50
C THR A 741 14.04 -14.60 24.86
N LEU A 742 14.83 -14.15 23.88
CA LEU A 742 15.83 -14.98 23.21
C LEU A 742 16.90 -15.46 24.18
N VAL A 743 17.45 -14.58 25.03
CA VAL A 743 18.46 -14.94 26.04
C VAL A 743 17.92 -15.98 27.03
N LYS A 744 16.65 -15.85 27.44
CA LYS A 744 16.00 -16.85 28.29
C LYS A 744 15.90 -18.21 27.59
N LEU A 745 15.41 -18.25 26.35
CA LEU A 745 15.27 -19.48 25.57
C LEU A 745 16.63 -20.14 25.28
N MET A 746 17.65 -19.34 25.01
CA MET A 746 19.04 -19.82 24.84
C MET A 746 19.56 -20.52 26.10
N GLU A 747 19.20 -20.04 27.30
CA GLU A 747 19.60 -20.69 28.56
C GLU A 747 18.83 -22.00 28.78
N ASP A 748 17.50 -21.96 28.61
CA ASP A 748 16.61 -23.11 28.83
C ASP A 748 16.87 -24.26 27.84
N HIS A 749 17.33 -23.93 26.63
CA HIS A 749 17.50 -24.86 25.49
C HIS A 749 18.94 -24.92 24.94
N ARG A 750 19.93 -24.64 25.78
CA ARG A 750 21.36 -24.58 25.38
C ARG A 750 21.94 -25.88 24.79
N ASP A 751 21.31 -27.02 25.10
CA ASP A 751 21.80 -28.35 24.72
C ASP A 751 21.15 -28.90 23.45
N ASP A 752 20.07 -28.30 22.96
CA ASP A 752 19.34 -28.77 21.78
C ASP A 752 19.16 -27.75 20.66
N THR A 753 19.55 -26.49 20.87
CA THR A 753 19.40 -25.42 19.86
C THR A 753 20.66 -24.55 19.79
N VAL A 754 21.17 -24.31 18.58
CA VAL A 754 22.26 -23.36 18.35
C VAL A 754 21.68 -22.05 17.83
N VAL A 755 22.11 -20.93 18.40
CA VAL A 755 21.72 -19.59 17.93
C VAL A 755 22.94 -18.92 17.33
N ILE A 756 22.82 -18.49 16.07
CA ILE A 756 23.85 -17.74 15.36
C ILE A 756 23.29 -16.36 15.05
N VAL A 757 23.96 -15.32 15.52
CA VAL A 757 23.62 -13.92 15.19
C VAL A 757 24.62 -13.40 14.16
N ALA A 758 24.14 -12.82 13.08
CA ALA A 758 24.97 -12.28 12.01
C ALA A 758 24.83 -10.77 11.86
N GLY A 759 25.90 -10.12 11.40
CA GLY A 759 25.90 -8.68 11.11
C GLY A 759 27.29 -8.13 10.83
N TYR A 760 27.38 -6.82 10.71
CA TYR A 760 28.64 -6.11 10.49
C TYR A 760 29.50 -6.07 11.77
N SER A 761 30.82 -6.11 11.61
CA SER A 761 31.74 -6.33 12.73
C SER A 761 31.71 -5.22 13.79
N VAL A 762 31.48 -3.96 13.41
CA VAL A 762 31.40 -2.84 14.37
C VAL A 762 30.07 -2.87 15.14
N GLU A 763 28.98 -3.12 14.42
CA GLU A 763 27.60 -3.12 14.88
C GLU A 763 27.35 -4.31 15.81
N MET A 764 27.89 -5.48 15.49
CA MET A 764 27.79 -6.67 16.35
C MET A 764 28.55 -6.49 17.67
N ARG A 765 29.69 -5.79 17.67
CA ARG A 765 30.37 -5.43 18.93
C ARG A 765 29.51 -4.52 19.80
N ARG A 766 28.79 -3.56 19.21
CA ARG A 766 27.83 -2.69 19.92
C ARG A 766 26.61 -3.46 20.42
N PHE A 767 26.03 -4.34 19.59
CA PHE A 767 24.91 -5.22 19.95
C PHE A 767 25.23 -6.06 21.19
N LEU A 768 26.37 -6.74 21.21
CA LEU A 768 26.80 -7.57 22.35
C LEU A 768 27.05 -6.76 23.62
N ALA A 769 27.48 -5.50 23.49
CA ALA A 769 27.69 -4.60 24.63
C ALA A 769 26.40 -4.07 25.25
N THR A 770 25.26 -4.19 24.55
CA THR A 770 23.96 -3.63 24.99
C THR A 770 23.35 -4.43 26.15
N ASN A 771 23.61 -5.74 26.23
CA ASN A 771 23.07 -6.60 27.28
C ASN A 771 24.16 -7.57 27.79
N PRO A 772 24.51 -7.55 29.09
CA PRO A 772 25.44 -8.52 29.68
C PRO A 772 25.04 -9.99 29.45
N GLY A 773 23.75 -10.27 29.30
CA GLY A 773 23.21 -11.57 28.89
C GLY A 773 23.69 -11.99 27.50
N LEU A 774 23.68 -11.10 26.51
CA LEU A 774 24.19 -11.40 25.17
C LEU A 774 25.70 -11.67 25.20
N GLY A 775 26.49 -10.80 25.83
CA GLY A 775 27.95 -10.94 25.90
C GLY A 775 28.43 -12.20 26.64
N SER A 776 27.63 -12.72 27.58
CA SER A 776 27.96 -13.96 28.30
C SER A 776 27.55 -15.23 27.55
N ARG A 777 26.49 -15.18 26.73
CA ARG A 777 25.99 -16.33 25.96
C ARG A 777 26.66 -16.45 24.58
N PHE A 778 27.01 -15.34 23.95
CA PHE A 778 27.76 -15.29 22.68
C PHE A 778 29.26 -15.08 22.95
N ASN A 779 29.95 -16.12 23.40
CA ASN A 779 31.35 -16.05 23.80
C ASN A 779 32.35 -16.25 22.63
N ARG A 780 31.87 -16.46 21.41
CA ARG A 780 32.69 -16.67 20.21
C ARG A 780 32.17 -15.86 19.04
N THR A 781 33.09 -15.20 18.34
CA THR A 781 32.83 -14.45 17.12
C THR A 781 33.72 -15.03 16.02
N ILE A 782 33.10 -15.41 14.90
CA ILE A 782 33.77 -15.82 13.67
C ILE A 782 33.78 -14.60 12.75
N GLU A 783 34.97 -14.10 12.41
CA GLU A 783 35.16 -12.98 11.48
C GLU A 783 35.29 -13.48 10.05
N PHE A 784 34.44 -12.92 9.18
CA PHE A 784 34.39 -13.18 7.75
C PHE A 784 35.06 -12.01 7.02
N PRO A 785 36.33 -12.12 6.61
CA PRO A 785 37.02 -11.05 5.90
C PRO A 785 36.50 -10.88 4.47
N ASN A 786 36.79 -9.72 3.87
CA ASN A 786 36.63 -9.53 2.43
C ASN A 786 37.44 -10.57 1.65
N TYR A 787 36.88 -11.08 0.54
CA TYR A 787 37.61 -11.92 -0.38
C TYR A 787 38.78 -11.15 -1.02
N THR A 788 39.89 -11.85 -1.21
CA THR A 788 41.00 -11.39 -2.02
C THR A 788 40.60 -11.32 -3.49
N VAL A 789 41.37 -10.59 -4.30
CA VAL A 789 41.09 -10.47 -5.75
C VAL A 789 41.08 -11.83 -6.42
N ASP A 790 42.05 -12.69 -6.11
CA ASP A 790 42.13 -14.03 -6.67
C ASP A 790 40.93 -14.91 -6.27
N GLU A 791 40.45 -14.77 -5.04
CA GLU A 791 39.22 -15.44 -4.60
C GLU A 791 37.98 -14.90 -5.33
N LEU A 792 37.85 -13.60 -5.57
CA LEU A 792 36.74 -13.00 -6.34
C LEU A 792 36.74 -13.46 -7.79
N VAL A 793 37.91 -13.52 -8.43
CA VAL A 793 38.08 -14.06 -9.78
C VAL A 793 37.69 -15.54 -9.81
N THR A 794 38.14 -16.32 -8.82
CA THR A 794 37.80 -17.75 -8.71
C THR A 794 36.29 -17.96 -8.47
N ILE A 795 35.65 -17.11 -7.67
CA ILE A 795 34.19 -17.11 -7.46
C ILE A 795 33.48 -16.84 -8.79
N LEU A 796 33.93 -15.85 -9.56
CA LEU A 796 33.36 -15.54 -10.86
C LEU A 796 33.56 -16.70 -11.86
N GLU A 797 34.74 -17.32 -11.90
CA GLU A 797 35.00 -18.54 -12.69
C GLU A 797 34.05 -19.69 -12.32
N HIS A 798 33.79 -19.86 -11.02
CA HIS A 798 32.86 -20.87 -10.54
C HIS A 798 31.40 -20.57 -10.96
N ILE A 799 31.00 -19.30 -10.91
CA ILE A 799 29.69 -18.83 -11.42
C ILE A 799 29.61 -19.12 -12.94
N CYS A 800 30.63 -18.75 -13.71
CA CYS A 800 30.72 -19.05 -15.14
C CYS A 800 30.54 -20.55 -15.40
N GLY A 801 31.32 -21.41 -14.74
CA GLY A 801 31.23 -22.87 -14.93
C GLY A 801 29.86 -23.44 -14.57
N ARG A 802 29.21 -22.95 -13.50
CA ARG A 802 27.84 -23.35 -13.14
C ARG A 802 26.81 -22.96 -14.20
N HIS A 803 27.00 -21.82 -14.85
CA HIS A 803 26.11 -21.31 -15.90
C HIS A 803 26.55 -21.69 -17.33
N GLN A 804 27.52 -22.60 -17.47
CA GLN A 804 28.12 -22.99 -18.76
C GLN A 804 28.57 -21.77 -19.57
N TYR A 805 29.28 -20.87 -18.89
CA TYR A 805 30.13 -19.85 -19.49
C TYR A 805 31.59 -20.21 -19.25
N GLU A 806 32.43 -19.83 -20.19
CA GLU A 806 33.88 -19.96 -20.12
C GLU A 806 34.51 -18.57 -20.22
N LEU A 807 35.54 -18.31 -19.41
CA LEU A 807 36.33 -17.11 -19.59
C LEU A 807 37.18 -17.28 -20.86
N GLY A 808 36.96 -16.38 -21.80
CA GLY A 808 37.76 -16.28 -23.00
C GLY A 808 39.20 -15.89 -22.69
N PRO A 809 40.10 -15.97 -23.67
CA PRO A 809 41.50 -15.72 -23.42
C PRO A 809 41.78 -14.26 -23.00
N GLY A 810 42.62 -14.08 -21.99
CA GLY A 810 42.93 -12.76 -21.41
C GLY A 810 41.89 -12.22 -20.43
N THR A 811 40.70 -12.83 -20.32
CA THR A 811 39.61 -12.31 -19.47
C THR A 811 39.93 -12.44 -17.98
N ARG A 812 40.63 -13.50 -17.55
CA ARG A 812 41.06 -13.68 -16.15
C ARG A 812 41.98 -12.56 -15.67
N GLU A 813 42.93 -12.14 -16.52
CA GLU A 813 43.87 -11.05 -16.23
C GLU A 813 43.13 -9.71 -16.16
N ALA A 814 42.23 -9.45 -17.11
CA ALA A 814 41.37 -8.26 -17.11
C ALA A 814 40.48 -8.19 -15.85
N LEU A 815 39.89 -9.31 -15.43
CA LEU A 815 39.11 -9.39 -14.18
C LEU A 815 39.95 -9.13 -12.94
N THR A 816 41.20 -9.62 -12.92
CA THR A 816 42.13 -9.37 -11.81
C THR A 816 42.39 -7.87 -11.68
N SER A 817 42.77 -7.21 -12.78
CA SER A 817 43.00 -5.76 -12.78
C SER A 817 41.73 -4.97 -12.45
N TYR A 818 40.57 -5.43 -12.91
CA TYR A 818 39.28 -4.80 -12.62
C TYR A 818 38.96 -4.83 -11.12
N PHE A 819 39.11 -5.99 -10.45
CA PHE A 819 38.88 -6.12 -9.02
C PHE A 819 39.99 -5.47 -8.16
N GLU A 820 41.23 -5.36 -8.65
CA GLU A 820 42.32 -4.64 -7.98
C GLU A 820 42.01 -3.14 -7.83
N ASN A 821 41.35 -2.56 -8.83
CA ASN A 821 40.97 -1.15 -8.86
C ASN A 821 39.73 -0.82 -8.00
N MET A 822 39.03 -1.83 -7.48
CA MET A 822 37.89 -1.61 -6.59
C MET A 822 38.32 -1.35 -5.15
N LYS A 823 37.73 -0.32 -4.55
CA LYS A 823 37.87 -0.06 -3.10
C LYS A 823 37.11 -1.15 -2.33
N ARG A 824 37.85 -1.91 -1.50
CA ARG A 824 37.35 -3.04 -0.70
C ARG A 824 37.37 -2.70 0.79
N ASP A 825 36.47 -1.82 1.22
CA ASP A 825 36.24 -1.51 2.64
C ASP A 825 35.26 -2.51 3.29
N ASP A 826 34.93 -2.30 4.56
CA ASP A 826 34.12 -3.23 5.36
C ASP A 826 32.64 -3.32 4.90
N THR A 827 32.24 -2.52 3.92
CA THR A 827 30.89 -2.55 3.31
C THR A 827 30.86 -3.25 1.95
N PHE A 828 32.02 -3.69 1.44
CA PHE A 828 32.16 -4.26 0.11
C PHE A 828 31.34 -5.55 -0.08
N GLY A 829 30.65 -5.66 -1.23
CA GLY A 829 29.68 -6.72 -1.51
C GLY A 829 30.24 -8.13 -1.77
N ASN A 830 31.55 -8.30 -1.90
CA ASN A 830 32.23 -9.60 -2.03
C ASN A 830 31.65 -10.50 -3.13
N GLY A 831 31.14 -11.70 -2.79
CA GLY A 831 30.53 -12.61 -3.75
C GLY A 831 29.32 -12.00 -4.48
N ARG A 832 28.64 -11.01 -3.87
CA ARG A 832 27.60 -10.23 -4.56
C ARG A 832 28.21 -9.33 -5.64
N THR A 833 29.37 -8.72 -5.38
CA THR A 833 30.11 -7.96 -6.39
C THR A 833 30.57 -8.86 -7.54
N ALA A 834 31.15 -10.04 -7.23
CA ALA A 834 31.56 -10.98 -8.27
C ALA A 834 30.39 -11.45 -9.16
N ARG A 835 29.20 -11.65 -8.56
CA ARG A 835 27.97 -11.91 -9.31
C ARG A 835 27.60 -10.72 -10.20
N LYS A 836 27.52 -9.50 -9.66
CA LYS A 836 27.21 -8.29 -10.43
C LYS A 836 28.11 -8.13 -11.66
N VAL A 837 29.41 -8.36 -11.49
CA VAL A 837 30.38 -8.29 -12.61
C VAL A 837 30.10 -9.35 -13.67
N PHE A 838 29.79 -10.59 -13.27
CA PHE A 838 29.37 -11.62 -14.22
C PHE A 838 28.11 -11.22 -14.99
N GLU A 839 27.11 -10.67 -14.30
CA GLU A 839 25.86 -10.20 -14.93
C GLU A 839 26.13 -9.11 -15.98
N GLU A 840 26.93 -8.11 -15.63
CA GLU A 840 27.32 -7.04 -16.55
C GLU A 840 28.11 -7.56 -17.77
N MET A 841 28.95 -8.60 -17.59
CA MET A 841 29.68 -9.22 -18.70
C MET A 841 28.75 -9.99 -19.64
N VAL A 842 27.72 -10.66 -19.10
CA VAL A 842 26.72 -11.36 -19.92
C VAL A 842 25.91 -10.37 -20.76
N ASP A 843 25.53 -9.22 -20.18
CA ASP A 843 24.78 -8.17 -20.89
C ASP A 843 25.58 -7.62 -22.08
N ARG A 844 26.87 -7.33 -21.87
CA ARG A 844 27.75 -6.81 -22.94
C ARG A 844 28.04 -7.85 -24.01
N GLN A 845 28.23 -9.11 -23.62
CA GLN A 845 28.36 -10.22 -24.57
C GLN A 845 27.11 -10.33 -25.46
N ALA A 846 25.91 -10.20 -24.88
CA ALA A 846 24.66 -10.25 -25.64
C ALA A 846 24.56 -9.10 -26.65
N PHE A 847 24.98 -7.89 -26.27
CA PHE A 847 25.04 -6.74 -27.18
C PHE A 847 26.05 -6.96 -28.31
N ARG A 848 27.27 -7.43 -27.99
CA ARG A 848 28.32 -7.73 -28.96
C ARG A 848 27.88 -8.76 -30.00
N LEU A 849 27.23 -9.84 -29.55
CA LEU A 849 26.74 -10.90 -30.44
C LEU A 849 25.46 -10.53 -31.21
N ALA A 850 24.77 -9.44 -30.84
CA ALA A 850 23.53 -9.04 -31.50
C ALA A 850 23.76 -8.50 -32.93
N GLY A 851 24.91 -7.90 -33.20
CA GLY A 851 25.29 -7.37 -34.52
C GLY A 851 25.98 -8.37 -35.45
N GLU A 852 26.20 -9.61 -35.01
CA GLU A 852 26.90 -10.64 -35.79
C GLU A 852 25.89 -11.58 -36.48
N THR A 853 25.99 -11.71 -37.80
CA THR A 853 25.09 -12.57 -38.60
C THR A 853 25.40 -14.07 -38.49
N ASP A 854 26.58 -14.46 -37.99
CA ASP A 854 27.05 -15.85 -37.88
C ASP A 854 27.59 -16.17 -36.46
N VAL A 855 26.73 -16.07 -35.45
CA VAL A 855 27.08 -16.40 -34.04
C VAL A 855 27.16 -17.92 -33.87
N THR A 856 28.31 -18.43 -33.40
CA THR A 856 28.47 -19.87 -33.11
C THR A 856 28.10 -20.20 -31.65
N PRO A 857 27.77 -21.47 -31.31
CA PRO A 857 27.56 -21.88 -29.93
C PRO A 857 28.77 -21.63 -29.01
N SER A 858 29.98 -21.59 -29.58
CA SER A 858 31.20 -21.26 -28.83
C SER A 858 31.24 -19.78 -28.43
N ASP A 859 30.71 -18.89 -29.26
CA ASP A 859 30.70 -17.44 -28.99
C ASP A 859 29.69 -17.11 -27.90
N MET A 860 28.56 -17.81 -27.88
CA MET A 860 27.53 -17.69 -26.85
C MET A 860 28.00 -18.11 -25.45
N VAL A 861 29.02 -18.98 -25.36
CA VAL A 861 29.55 -19.52 -24.10
C VAL A 861 30.76 -18.74 -23.59
N ARG A 862 31.44 -17.92 -24.42
CA ARG A 862 32.69 -17.25 -24.04
C ARG A 862 32.49 -15.78 -23.64
N LEU A 863 32.92 -15.43 -22.43
CA LEU A 863 33.03 -14.04 -21.97
C LEU A 863 34.44 -13.50 -22.22
N MET A 864 34.54 -12.42 -22.99
CA MET A 864 35.79 -11.83 -23.46
C MET A 864 36.20 -10.63 -22.60
N PRO A 865 37.47 -10.15 -22.67
CA PRO A 865 37.88 -8.95 -21.94
C PRO A 865 37.07 -7.72 -22.33
N GLU A 866 36.61 -7.64 -23.58
CA GLU A 866 35.77 -6.58 -24.14
C GLU A 866 34.36 -6.51 -23.51
N ASP A 867 33.94 -7.59 -22.82
CA ASP A 867 32.68 -7.63 -22.09
C ASP A 867 32.80 -6.94 -20.69
N LEU A 868 33.99 -6.40 -20.35
CA LEU A 868 34.26 -5.46 -19.26
C LEU A 868 34.51 -4.06 -19.89
N GLY A 869 33.72 -3.01 -19.56
CA GLY A 869 33.58 -1.72 -20.32
C GLY A 869 34.87 -0.96 -20.74
N GLU A 870 34.93 0.04 -21.65
CA GLU A 870 34.01 1.09 -22.20
C GLU A 870 33.87 1.11 -23.76
N ASN A 871 32.72 1.67 -24.24
CA ASN A 871 32.35 2.30 -25.55
C ASN A 871 31.88 1.48 -26.82
N ALA A 872 30.57 1.64 -27.13
CA ALA A 872 29.83 1.92 -28.42
C ALA A 872 30.04 1.04 -29.70
N PRO A 873 29.24 1.12 -30.82
CA PRO A 873 27.85 1.55 -31.13
C PRO A 873 27.01 0.57 -32.04
N GLY A 874 25.68 0.78 -32.15
CA GLY A 874 24.92 0.84 -33.44
C GLY A 874 24.43 -0.38 -34.25
N SER A 875 23.12 -0.66 -34.15
CA SER A 875 22.09 -1.07 -35.16
C SER A 875 22.06 -2.42 -35.94
N ALA A 876 20.85 -3.04 -35.87
CA ALA A 876 19.95 -3.62 -36.92
C ALA A 876 19.82 -5.17 -37.16
N ASP A 877 18.53 -5.63 -37.09
CA ASP A 877 17.78 -6.79 -37.70
C ASP A 877 18.37 -8.22 -37.77
N ASP A 878 17.66 -9.38 -37.70
CA ASP A 878 16.25 -9.80 -37.67
C ASP A 878 16.17 -11.26 -37.09
N GLY A 879 15.11 -11.74 -36.40
CA GLY A 879 14.10 -12.64 -36.99
C GLY A 879 13.06 -13.23 -35.98
N GLU A 880 11.85 -13.45 -36.50
CA GLU A 880 10.53 -13.85 -35.96
C GLU A 880 10.46 -15.09 -35.04
N ALA A 881 9.50 -15.29 -34.12
CA ALA A 881 8.05 -15.01 -34.15
C ALA A 881 7.50 -14.65 -32.74
N GLY A 882 6.69 -13.59 -32.69
CA GLY A 882 6.26 -12.84 -31.49
C GLY A 882 6.30 -11.30 -31.68
N ARG A 883 6.61 -10.85 -32.90
CA ARG A 883 7.14 -9.53 -33.24
C ARG A 883 6.14 -8.39 -33.37
N GLY A 884 4.88 -8.63 -33.74
CA GLY A 884 3.96 -7.52 -34.08
C GLY A 884 3.73 -6.52 -32.94
N GLU A 885 3.60 -7.00 -31.70
CA GLU A 885 3.42 -6.15 -30.52
C GLU A 885 4.75 -5.52 -30.06
N LEU A 886 5.84 -6.29 -30.09
CA LEU A 886 7.18 -5.81 -29.73
C LEU A 886 7.67 -4.72 -30.68
N ASP A 887 7.53 -4.90 -31.99
CA ASP A 887 7.95 -3.94 -33.02
C ASP A 887 7.13 -2.65 -32.93
N MET A 888 5.83 -2.76 -32.63
CA MET A 888 4.98 -1.59 -32.36
C MET A 888 5.43 -0.81 -31.13
N LEU A 889 5.76 -1.48 -30.02
CA LEU A 889 6.23 -0.85 -28.79
C LEU A 889 7.63 -0.23 -28.95
N LEU A 890 8.51 -0.87 -29.72
CA LEU A 890 9.82 -0.32 -30.08
C LEU A 890 9.68 0.91 -30.98
N ALA A 891 8.77 0.87 -31.96
CA ALA A 891 8.45 2.05 -32.78
C ALA A 891 7.83 3.19 -31.96
N GLU A 892 7.01 2.88 -30.94
CA GLU A 892 6.49 3.86 -29.98
C GLU A 892 7.63 4.53 -29.21
N LEU A 893 8.62 3.75 -28.74
CA LEU A 893 9.81 4.27 -28.05
C LEU A 893 10.68 5.13 -28.97
N ASP A 894 10.94 4.68 -30.19
CA ASP A 894 11.72 5.41 -31.19
C ASP A 894 11.06 6.74 -31.58
N ALA A 895 9.74 6.77 -31.62
CA ALA A 895 8.97 7.98 -31.91
C ALA A 895 9.00 9.01 -30.76
N MET A 896 9.38 8.63 -29.54
CA MET A 896 9.57 9.58 -28.44
C MET A 896 10.77 10.50 -28.72
N VAL A 897 10.59 11.80 -28.47
CA VAL A 897 11.62 12.83 -28.68
C VAL A 897 12.72 12.67 -27.64
N GLY A 898 13.98 12.67 -28.05
CA GLY A 898 15.16 12.41 -27.21
C GLY A 898 15.21 10.98 -26.66
N LEU A 899 15.70 10.83 -25.42
CA LEU A 899 15.75 9.57 -24.65
C LEU A 899 16.73 8.51 -25.17
N GLU A 900 17.83 8.91 -25.79
CA GLU A 900 18.83 8.02 -26.40
C GLU A 900 19.35 6.94 -25.43
N GLN A 901 19.64 7.28 -24.18
CA GLN A 901 20.06 6.29 -23.18
C GLN A 901 18.95 5.30 -22.81
N ALA A 902 17.69 5.75 -22.74
CA ALA A 902 16.57 4.85 -22.46
C ALA A 902 16.32 3.91 -23.65
N LYS A 903 16.47 4.41 -24.89
CA LYS A 903 16.40 3.64 -26.13
C LYS A 903 17.49 2.55 -26.17
N GLU A 904 18.74 2.92 -25.88
CA GLU A 904 19.86 1.96 -25.80
C GLU A 904 19.68 0.91 -24.70
N SER A 905 19.17 1.31 -23.53
CA SER A 905 18.92 0.40 -22.43
C SER A 905 17.82 -0.63 -22.77
N VAL A 906 16.74 -0.17 -23.41
CA VAL A 906 15.68 -1.07 -23.91
C VAL A 906 16.19 -2.00 -24.99
N ALA A 907 16.97 -1.50 -25.96
CA ALA A 907 17.56 -2.32 -27.00
C ALA A 907 18.46 -3.41 -26.40
N SER A 908 19.30 -3.05 -25.42
CA SER A 908 20.16 -4.00 -24.69
C SER A 908 19.36 -5.11 -24.03
N LEU A 909 18.22 -4.78 -23.42
CA LEU A 909 17.34 -5.76 -22.78
C LEU A 909 16.69 -6.71 -23.81
N VAL A 910 16.22 -6.19 -24.95
CA VAL A 910 15.68 -7.00 -26.05
C VAL A 910 16.74 -8.00 -26.53
N HIS A 911 17.99 -7.54 -26.72
CA HIS A 911 19.10 -8.38 -27.12
C HIS A 911 19.43 -9.45 -26.08
N LEU A 912 19.42 -9.09 -24.79
CA LEU A 912 19.63 -10.02 -23.69
C LEU A 912 18.59 -11.14 -23.65
N VAL A 913 17.30 -10.80 -23.77
CA VAL A 913 16.20 -11.77 -23.77
C VAL A 913 16.28 -12.66 -25.02
N ALA A 914 16.58 -12.08 -26.19
CA ALA A 914 16.75 -12.84 -27.43
C ALA A 914 17.91 -13.84 -27.31
N ASN A 915 19.06 -13.42 -26.77
CA ASN A 915 20.21 -14.30 -26.55
C ASN A 915 19.91 -15.39 -25.53
N THR A 916 19.23 -15.04 -24.43
CA THR A 916 18.77 -15.99 -23.40
C THR A 916 17.86 -17.07 -23.98
N ARG A 917 16.92 -16.70 -24.86
CA ARG A 917 16.06 -17.65 -25.58
C ARG A 917 16.85 -18.55 -26.53
N ARG A 918 17.82 -18.00 -27.26
CA ARG A 918 18.72 -18.80 -28.14
C ARG A 918 19.54 -19.81 -27.33
N ARG A 919 20.05 -19.40 -26.16
CA ARG A 919 20.76 -20.29 -25.21
C ARG A 919 19.84 -21.41 -24.70
N ALA A 920 18.62 -21.07 -24.27
CA ALA A 920 17.63 -22.05 -23.83
C ALA A 920 17.25 -23.04 -24.95
N ALA A 921 17.06 -22.57 -26.19
CA ALA A 921 16.78 -23.40 -27.36
C ALA A 921 17.95 -24.33 -27.73
N ALA A 922 19.20 -23.90 -27.46
CA ALA A 922 20.40 -24.71 -27.58
C ALA A 922 20.63 -25.68 -26.39
N GLY A 923 19.74 -25.69 -25.39
CA GLY A 923 19.85 -26.54 -24.20
C GLY A 923 20.89 -26.06 -23.18
N LEU A 924 21.36 -24.82 -23.30
CA LEU A 924 22.33 -24.20 -22.38
C LEU A 924 21.60 -23.57 -21.18
N PRO A 925 22.16 -23.64 -19.96
CA PRO A 925 21.67 -22.91 -18.80
C PRO A 925 21.65 -21.41 -19.06
N THR A 926 20.56 -20.78 -18.64
CA THR A 926 20.37 -19.33 -18.66
C THR A 926 20.59 -18.79 -17.25
N ALA A 927 21.35 -17.70 -17.12
CA ALA A 927 21.45 -16.98 -15.85
C ALA A 927 20.13 -16.21 -15.62
N ALA A 928 19.65 -16.20 -14.37
CA ALA A 928 18.53 -15.35 -13.97
C ALA A 928 19.12 -14.00 -13.55
N LEU A 929 18.94 -12.98 -14.40
CA LEU A 929 19.48 -11.64 -14.23
C LEU A 929 18.42 -10.74 -13.57
N SER A 930 18.85 -9.78 -12.75
CA SER A 930 17.95 -8.77 -12.18
C SER A 930 17.51 -7.80 -13.27
N HIS A 931 16.21 -7.51 -13.33
CA HIS A 931 15.63 -6.55 -14.28
C HIS A 931 15.24 -5.22 -13.62
N HIS A 932 15.60 -5.00 -12.36
CA HIS A 932 15.30 -3.76 -11.63
C HIS A 932 16.11 -2.57 -12.16
N ALA A 933 15.48 -1.39 -12.25
CA ALA A 933 16.08 -0.21 -12.85
C ALA A 933 15.96 1.06 -12.00
N VAL A 934 16.90 1.99 -12.17
CA VAL A 934 16.86 3.34 -11.60
C VAL A 934 16.70 4.35 -12.71
N PHE A 935 15.69 5.20 -12.61
CA PHE A 935 15.42 6.28 -13.56
C PHE A 935 15.80 7.62 -12.92
N SER A 936 16.99 8.13 -13.27
CA SER A 936 17.51 9.40 -12.75
C SER A 936 17.30 10.52 -13.76
N GLY A 937 16.86 11.70 -13.32
CA GLY A 937 16.82 12.89 -14.16
C GLY A 937 15.89 13.98 -13.66
N ALA A 938 15.92 15.17 -14.27
CA ALA A 938 15.09 16.30 -13.87
C ALA A 938 13.57 16.04 -14.06
N PRO A 939 12.67 16.81 -13.43
CA PRO A 939 11.23 16.64 -13.57
C PRO A 939 10.80 16.94 -15.00
N GLY A 940 9.79 16.23 -15.50
CA GLY A 940 9.26 16.47 -16.84
C GLY A 940 10.12 15.92 -17.99
N THR A 941 11.10 15.04 -17.72
CA THR A 941 11.91 14.33 -18.73
C THR A 941 11.30 13.01 -19.24
N GLY A 942 10.09 12.66 -18.79
CA GLY A 942 9.35 11.50 -19.32
C GLY A 942 9.57 10.15 -18.61
N LYS A 943 10.18 10.13 -17.42
CA LYS A 943 10.46 8.90 -16.62
C LYS A 943 9.24 7.98 -16.46
N THR A 944 8.10 8.51 -16.03
CA THR A 944 6.86 7.74 -15.82
C THR A 944 6.30 7.18 -17.13
N THR A 945 6.37 7.96 -18.22
CA THR A 945 5.95 7.53 -19.55
C THR A 945 6.81 6.35 -20.04
N VAL A 946 8.13 6.44 -19.87
CA VAL A 946 9.06 5.37 -20.22
C VAL A 946 8.86 4.13 -19.34
N ALA A 947 8.56 4.29 -18.05
CA ALA A 947 8.30 3.14 -17.16
C ALA A 947 7.09 2.31 -17.62
N ARG A 948 6.02 2.96 -18.08
CA ARG A 948 4.83 2.30 -18.66
C ARG A 948 5.14 1.58 -19.97
N LEU A 949 6.00 2.14 -20.80
CA LEU A 949 6.45 1.48 -22.03
C LEU A 949 7.39 0.30 -21.73
N TYR A 950 8.29 0.46 -20.77
CA TYR A 950 9.22 -0.56 -20.28
C TYR A 950 8.49 -1.80 -19.74
N GLY A 951 7.45 -1.62 -18.92
CA GLY A 951 6.62 -2.72 -18.43
C GLY A 951 5.95 -3.52 -19.55
N ARG A 952 5.35 -2.83 -20.54
CA ARG A 952 4.74 -3.47 -21.72
C ARG A 952 5.77 -4.24 -22.56
N LEU A 953 6.96 -3.67 -22.74
CA LEU A 953 8.07 -4.33 -23.45
C LEU A 953 8.51 -5.62 -22.75
N LEU A 954 8.69 -5.59 -21.43
CA LEU A 954 9.05 -6.77 -20.63
C LEU A 954 8.00 -7.89 -20.73
N ALA A 955 6.72 -7.52 -20.74
CA ALA A 955 5.63 -8.49 -20.94
C ALA A 955 5.63 -9.10 -22.35
N ALA A 956 5.82 -8.28 -23.40
CA ALA A 956 5.94 -8.76 -24.77
C ALA A 956 7.17 -9.67 -24.97
N LEU A 957 8.25 -9.39 -24.23
CA LEU A 957 9.46 -10.20 -24.18
C LEU A 957 9.31 -11.46 -23.30
N GLY A 958 8.16 -11.65 -22.64
CA GLY A 958 7.87 -12.81 -21.79
C GLY A 958 8.72 -12.87 -20.52
N VAL A 959 9.29 -11.74 -20.09
CA VAL A 959 10.00 -11.59 -18.82
C VAL A 959 9.00 -11.44 -17.68
N LEU A 960 7.94 -10.66 -17.92
CA LEU A 960 6.84 -10.45 -16.98
C LEU A 960 5.55 -11.07 -17.53
N SER A 961 4.64 -11.47 -16.63
CA SER A 961 3.34 -12.03 -17.02
C SER A 961 2.32 -10.96 -17.45
N SER A 962 2.56 -9.69 -17.10
CA SER A 962 1.75 -8.51 -17.38
C SER A 962 2.62 -7.26 -17.56
N GLY A 963 2.17 -6.33 -18.39
CA GLY A 963 2.86 -5.04 -18.61
C GLY A 963 2.43 -3.93 -17.65
N GLN A 964 1.66 -4.26 -16.61
CA GLN A 964 1.10 -3.28 -15.67
C GLN A 964 2.18 -2.53 -14.90
N VAL A 965 1.94 -1.25 -14.63
CA VAL A 965 2.81 -0.42 -13.79
C VAL A 965 1.99 0.12 -12.64
N VAL A 966 2.40 -0.22 -11.42
CA VAL A 966 1.86 0.30 -10.18
C VAL A 966 2.77 1.42 -9.71
N GLU A 967 2.25 2.64 -9.68
CA GLU A 967 2.98 3.80 -9.18
C GLU A 967 2.82 3.89 -7.66
N ALA A 968 3.91 4.20 -6.95
CA ALA A 968 3.96 4.35 -5.51
C ALA A 968 4.85 5.54 -5.13
N ALA A 969 4.44 6.31 -4.12
CA ALA A 969 5.24 7.35 -3.50
C ALA A 969 5.59 6.96 -2.05
N ARG A 970 6.38 7.79 -1.36
CA ARG A 970 6.70 7.57 0.06
C ARG A 970 5.47 7.33 0.93
N ALA A 971 4.36 8.02 0.67
CA ALA A 971 3.11 7.87 1.43
C ALA A 971 2.47 6.48 1.29
N ASP A 972 2.75 5.77 0.19
CA ASP A 972 2.21 4.44 -0.10
C ASP A 972 3.08 3.31 0.45
N LEU A 973 4.34 3.62 0.79
CA LEU A 973 5.33 2.65 1.25
C LEU A 973 5.64 2.81 2.75
N VAL A 974 5.54 4.03 3.28
CA VAL A 974 5.97 4.38 4.64
C VAL A 974 4.78 4.66 5.54
N GLY A 975 4.66 3.86 6.60
CA GLY A 975 3.60 4.01 7.59
C GLY A 975 3.83 5.14 8.59
N ARG A 976 2.76 5.58 9.24
CA ARG A 976 2.82 6.57 10.35
C ARG A 976 3.07 5.93 11.73
N TYR A 977 3.03 4.60 11.79
CA TYR A 977 3.13 3.80 13.02
C TYR A 977 4.15 2.67 12.86
N VAL A 978 4.79 2.27 13.96
CA VAL A 978 5.83 1.22 14.00
C VAL A 978 5.30 -0.12 13.49
N GLY A 979 5.99 -0.71 12.51
CA GLY A 979 5.62 -1.99 11.89
C GLY A 979 4.61 -1.90 10.73
N HIS A 980 4.02 -0.74 10.47
CA HIS A 980 3.07 -0.53 9.36
C HIS A 980 3.78 -0.38 8.01
N THR A 981 4.98 0.21 8.01
CA THR A 981 5.81 0.44 6.81
C THR A 981 6.13 -0.84 6.04
N ALA A 982 6.54 -1.90 6.74
CA ALA A 982 6.85 -3.18 6.11
C ALA A 982 5.61 -3.78 5.39
N GLN A 983 4.43 -3.64 6.00
CA GLN A 983 3.17 -4.10 5.40
C GLN A 983 2.83 -3.27 4.16
N MET A 984 2.82 -1.94 4.28
CA MET A 984 2.54 -1.04 3.15
C MET A 984 3.47 -1.27 1.96
N THR A 985 4.78 -1.43 2.24
CA THR A 985 5.76 -1.75 1.21
C THR A 985 5.49 -3.10 0.56
N SER A 986 5.11 -4.11 1.35
CA SER A 986 4.75 -5.45 0.84
C SER A 986 3.48 -5.42 0.00
N ASP A 987 2.46 -4.69 0.43
CA ASP A 987 1.19 -4.55 -0.30
C ASP A 987 1.40 -3.82 -1.62
N ALA A 988 2.19 -2.74 -1.62
CA ALA A 988 2.55 -2.03 -2.84
C ALA A 988 3.30 -2.93 -3.83
N PHE A 989 4.23 -3.75 -3.32
CA PHE A 989 4.98 -4.72 -4.11
C PHE A 989 4.08 -5.84 -4.65
N ASP A 990 3.18 -6.38 -3.83
CA ASP A 990 2.27 -7.46 -4.24
C ASP A 990 1.24 -6.99 -5.26
N ARG A 991 0.78 -5.72 -5.19
CA ARG A 991 -0.04 -5.11 -6.26
C ARG A 991 0.68 -5.10 -7.60
N ALA A 992 2.01 -4.99 -7.60
CA ALA A 992 2.84 -4.98 -8.80
C ALA A 992 3.21 -6.38 -9.32
N ARG A 993 2.75 -7.47 -8.70
CA ARG A 993 3.02 -8.84 -9.16
C ARG A 993 2.67 -9.06 -10.62
N GLY A 994 3.54 -9.77 -11.30
CA GLY A 994 3.51 -9.95 -12.73
C GLY A 994 3.86 -8.72 -13.56
N GLY A 995 4.21 -7.58 -12.94
CA GLY A 995 4.38 -6.28 -13.60
C GLY A 995 5.51 -5.43 -13.00
N VAL A 996 5.35 -4.11 -13.05
CA VAL A 996 6.35 -3.13 -12.58
C VAL A 996 5.85 -2.35 -11.37
N LEU A 997 6.67 -2.25 -10.32
CA LEU A 997 6.49 -1.31 -9.22
C LEU A 997 7.33 -0.06 -9.51
N PHE A 998 6.69 1.05 -9.84
CA PHE A 998 7.36 2.34 -10.10
C PHE A 998 7.30 3.22 -8.85
N ILE A 999 8.44 3.47 -8.23
CA ILE A 999 8.56 4.31 -7.02
C ILE A 999 9.03 5.70 -7.43
N ASP A 1000 8.13 6.68 -7.40
CA ASP A 1000 8.48 8.07 -7.71
C ASP A 1000 9.11 8.76 -6.50
N GLU A 1001 10.08 9.63 -6.78
CA GLU A 1001 10.93 10.30 -5.79
C GLU A 1001 11.47 9.33 -4.71
N ALA A 1002 11.99 8.18 -5.13
CA ALA A 1002 12.43 7.10 -4.23
C ALA A 1002 13.49 7.54 -3.20
N TYR A 1003 14.31 8.55 -3.53
CA TYR A 1003 15.27 9.16 -2.61
C TYR A 1003 14.62 9.76 -1.35
N THR A 1004 13.32 10.08 -1.40
CA THR A 1004 12.56 10.55 -0.23
C THR A 1004 12.40 9.46 0.81
N LEU A 1005 12.59 8.17 0.49
CA LEU A 1005 12.64 7.08 1.46
C LEU A 1005 13.87 7.18 2.37
N THR A 1006 14.98 7.71 1.85
CA THR A 1006 16.24 7.93 2.59
C THR A 1006 16.77 9.37 2.42
N PRO A 1007 16.11 10.39 2.98
CA PRO A 1007 16.57 11.78 2.90
C PRO A 1007 18.00 11.91 3.44
N GLY A 1008 18.95 12.25 2.58
CA GLY A 1008 20.37 12.29 2.93
C GLY A 1008 20.75 13.50 3.78
N GLY A 1009 21.34 13.24 4.97
CA GLY A 1009 22.25 14.16 5.66
C GLY A 1009 21.66 15.08 6.74
N GLY A 1010 21.90 14.73 8.01
CA GLY A 1010 21.79 15.64 9.16
C GLY A 1010 21.20 14.98 10.41
N GLU A 1011 21.87 15.10 11.55
CA GLU A 1011 21.54 14.55 12.88
C GLU A 1011 20.22 15.08 13.51
N ARG A 1012 19.18 15.43 12.73
CA ARG A 1012 17.88 15.85 13.28
C ARG A 1012 16.70 15.34 12.44
N ALA A 1013 15.81 14.62 13.14
CA ALA A 1013 14.43 14.21 12.81
C ALA A 1013 14.22 12.83 12.12
N GLY A 1014 13.96 11.81 12.95
CA GLY A 1014 12.80 10.89 12.81
C GLY A 1014 12.65 9.97 11.58
N ASN A 1015 13.73 9.44 10.99
CA ASN A 1015 13.67 8.73 9.70
C ASN A 1015 13.67 7.18 9.74
N ASP A 1016 13.39 6.55 10.89
CA ASP A 1016 13.47 5.09 11.03
C ASP A 1016 12.49 4.31 10.11
N PHE A 1017 11.33 4.90 9.79
CA PHE A 1017 10.33 4.26 8.94
C PHE A 1017 10.71 4.21 7.46
N GLY A 1018 11.45 5.20 6.95
CA GLY A 1018 11.87 5.21 5.55
C GLY A 1018 12.91 4.12 5.26
N GLN A 1019 13.79 3.87 6.22
CA GLN A 1019 14.77 2.80 6.13
C GLN A 1019 14.11 1.42 6.19
N GLU A 1020 13.10 1.25 7.06
CA GLU A 1020 12.30 0.01 7.13
C GLU A 1020 11.63 -0.33 5.79
N ALA A 1021 11.14 0.66 5.03
CA ALA A 1021 10.58 0.45 3.70
C ALA A 1021 11.63 -0.06 2.72
N VAL A 1022 12.83 0.53 2.74
CA VAL A 1022 13.95 0.13 1.88
C VAL A 1022 14.36 -1.31 2.17
N ASP A 1023 14.48 -1.69 3.44
CA ASP A 1023 14.93 -3.03 3.84
C ASP A 1023 13.91 -4.10 3.43
N THR A 1024 12.61 -3.82 3.62
CA THR A 1024 11.53 -4.68 3.14
C THR A 1024 11.52 -4.79 1.60
N LEU A 1025 11.67 -3.67 0.89
CA LEU A 1025 11.72 -3.65 -0.57
C LEU A 1025 12.88 -4.50 -1.13
N VAL A 1026 14.08 -4.36 -0.56
CA VAL A 1026 15.28 -5.12 -0.95
C VAL A 1026 15.08 -6.63 -0.77
N LYS A 1027 14.39 -7.05 0.30
CA LYS A 1027 14.03 -8.46 0.52
C LYS A 1027 13.07 -8.97 -0.56
N LEU A 1028 11.98 -8.24 -0.80
CA LEU A 1028 10.96 -8.63 -1.79
C LEU A 1028 11.51 -8.67 -3.22
N MET A 1029 12.38 -7.73 -3.57
CA MET A 1029 13.12 -7.74 -4.85
C MET A 1029 13.95 -9.01 -5.04
N GLU A 1030 14.51 -9.58 -3.97
CA GLU A 1030 15.26 -10.85 -4.06
C GLU A 1030 14.31 -12.05 -4.21
N ASP A 1031 13.28 -12.11 -3.37
CA ASP A 1031 12.36 -13.24 -3.29
C ASP A 1031 11.47 -13.37 -4.53
N HIS A 1032 11.22 -12.27 -5.24
CA HIS A 1032 10.27 -12.18 -6.36
C HIS A 1032 10.86 -11.57 -7.64
N ARG A 1033 12.17 -11.73 -7.85
CA ARG A 1033 12.91 -11.16 -8.99
C ARG A 1033 12.39 -11.53 -10.39
N ASP A 1034 11.71 -12.68 -10.50
CA ASP A 1034 11.17 -13.21 -11.77
C ASP A 1034 9.68 -12.83 -11.98
N ASP A 1035 9.05 -12.16 -11.00
CA ASP A 1035 7.61 -11.84 -11.00
C ASP A 1035 7.35 -10.32 -10.92
N VAL A 1036 8.27 -9.53 -10.36
CA VAL A 1036 8.12 -8.08 -10.23
C VAL A 1036 9.40 -7.36 -10.65
N VAL A 1037 9.26 -6.30 -11.43
CA VAL A 1037 10.34 -5.35 -11.70
C VAL A 1037 10.11 -4.06 -10.93
N VAL A 1038 11.02 -3.73 -10.00
CA VAL A 1038 11.01 -2.42 -9.33
C VAL A 1038 11.78 -1.39 -10.16
N ILE A 1039 11.18 -0.22 -10.38
CA ILE A 1039 11.81 0.96 -10.97
C ILE A 1039 11.81 2.08 -9.93
N ALA A 1040 12.98 2.54 -9.49
CA ALA A 1040 13.12 3.66 -8.58
C ALA A 1040 13.45 4.95 -9.35
N ALA A 1041 12.63 5.99 -9.22
CA ALA A 1041 12.80 7.24 -9.97
C ALA A 1041 13.12 8.43 -9.06
N GLY A 1042 13.89 9.39 -9.58
CA GLY A 1042 14.20 10.62 -8.86
C GLY A 1042 15.24 11.50 -9.55
N TYR A 1043 15.70 12.53 -8.85
CA TYR A 1043 16.75 13.43 -9.33
C TYR A 1043 18.13 12.73 -9.31
N THR A 1044 18.99 13.00 -10.30
CA THR A 1044 20.25 12.27 -10.50
C THR A 1044 21.16 12.27 -9.26
N ARG A 1045 21.32 13.42 -8.60
CA ARG A 1045 22.22 13.55 -7.43
C ARG A 1045 21.65 12.85 -6.20
N GLU A 1046 20.35 12.95 -5.99
CA GLU A 1046 19.60 12.41 -4.87
C GLU A 1046 19.49 10.88 -4.98
N MET A 1047 19.30 10.37 -6.20
CA MET A 1047 19.30 8.93 -6.48
C MET A 1047 20.68 8.28 -6.25
N ALA A 1048 21.77 8.98 -6.52
CA ALA A 1048 23.10 8.51 -6.14
C ALA A 1048 23.24 8.37 -4.61
N GLY A 1049 22.66 9.32 -3.85
CA GLY A 1049 22.58 9.23 -2.39
C GLY A 1049 21.69 8.09 -1.89
N PHE A 1050 20.53 7.89 -2.52
CA PHE A 1050 19.61 6.78 -2.23
C PHE A 1050 20.28 5.42 -2.44
N LEU A 1051 20.98 5.21 -3.56
CA LEU A 1051 21.70 3.96 -3.83
C LEU A 1051 22.86 3.74 -2.87
N ALA A 1052 23.54 4.81 -2.43
CA ALA A 1052 24.59 4.74 -1.44
C ALA A 1052 24.07 4.49 0.00
N SER A 1053 22.77 4.72 0.26
CA SER A 1053 22.17 4.56 1.59
C SER A 1053 22.07 3.11 2.04
N ASN A 1054 21.92 2.17 1.09
CA ASN A 1054 21.82 0.75 1.37
C ASN A 1054 22.55 -0.05 0.27
N PRO A 1055 23.64 -0.78 0.60
CA PRO A 1055 24.38 -1.62 -0.35
C PRO A 1055 23.50 -2.65 -1.08
N GLY A 1056 22.41 -3.10 -0.46
CA GLY A 1056 21.42 -4.01 -1.05
C GLY A 1056 20.65 -3.41 -2.22
N LEU A 1057 20.41 -2.09 -2.22
CA LEU A 1057 19.83 -1.36 -3.35
C LEU A 1057 20.84 -1.29 -4.51
N ALA A 1058 22.08 -0.87 -4.24
CA ALA A 1058 23.14 -0.73 -5.25
C ALA A 1058 23.50 -2.05 -5.96
N SER A 1059 23.28 -3.20 -5.30
CA SER A 1059 23.47 -4.51 -5.91
C SER A 1059 22.29 -5.00 -6.74
N ARG A 1060 21.05 -4.58 -6.44
CA ARG A 1060 19.83 -5.08 -7.10
C ARG A 1060 19.39 -4.22 -8.27
N PHE A 1061 19.64 -2.91 -8.20
CA PHE A 1061 19.46 -1.97 -9.30
C PHE A 1061 20.71 -1.99 -10.21
N SER A 1062 20.80 -3.03 -11.03
CA SER A 1062 21.87 -3.22 -12.01
C SER A 1062 21.76 -2.23 -13.17
N HIS A 1063 20.54 -1.82 -13.53
CA HIS A 1063 20.29 -0.90 -14.64
C HIS A 1063 20.05 0.53 -14.14
N GLN A 1064 20.79 1.49 -14.67
CA GLN A 1064 20.60 2.92 -14.39
C GLN A 1064 20.40 3.64 -15.72
N ILE A 1065 19.26 4.31 -15.85
CA ILE A 1065 18.89 5.08 -17.04
C ILE A 1065 18.84 6.54 -16.65
N GLU A 1066 19.74 7.34 -17.24
CA GLU A 1066 19.76 8.78 -17.04
C GLU A 1066 18.93 9.51 -18.11
N PHE A 1067 18.00 10.32 -17.62
CA PHE A 1067 17.10 11.15 -18.41
C PHE A 1067 17.63 12.59 -18.39
N HIS A 1068 18.39 12.92 -19.43
CA HIS A 1068 18.92 14.26 -19.66
C HIS A 1068 17.81 15.28 -19.92
N ASP A 1069 18.11 16.55 -19.65
CA ASP A 1069 17.22 17.64 -20.02
C ASP A 1069 17.04 17.68 -21.55
N TYR A 1070 15.81 17.92 -22.00
CA TYR A 1070 15.50 18.07 -23.42
C TYR A 1070 16.26 19.25 -24.02
N SER A 1071 16.87 19.08 -25.19
CA SER A 1071 17.50 20.19 -25.90
C SER A 1071 16.46 21.26 -26.30
N ALA A 1072 16.94 22.44 -26.69
CA ALA A 1072 16.03 23.47 -27.22
C ALA A 1072 15.26 22.97 -28.46
N ASP A 1073 15.91 22.17 -29.31
CA ASP A 1073 15.27 21.56 -30.48
C ASP A 1073 14.23 20.50 -30.07
N ASP A 1074 14.54 19.67 -29.06
CA ASP A 1074 13.58 18.68 -28.54
C ASP A 1074 12.31 19.34 -27.97
N LEU A 1075 12.47 20.44 -27.24
CA LEU A 1075 11.35 21.18 -26.65
C LEU A 1075 10.49 21.85 -27.71
N VAL A 1076 11.11 22.33 -28.80
CA VAL A 1076 10.39 22.83 -29.97
C VAL A 1076 9.54 21.72 -30.59
N VAL A 1077 10.12 20.54 -30.83
CA VAL A 1077 9.39 19.39 -31.39
C VAL A 1077 8.24 18.96 -30.46
N ILE A 1078 8.45 18.97 -29.14
CA ILE A 1078 7.42 18.67 -28.15
C ILE A 1078 6.26 19.68 -28.26
N ILE A 1079 6.55 20.99 -28.34
CA ILE A 1079 5.54 22.04 -28.48
C ILE A 1079 4.80 21.92 -29.82
N GLU A 1080 5.49 21.63 -30.92
CA GLU A 1080 4.87 21.43 -32.22
C GLU A 1080 3.89 20.25 -32.19
N ARG A 1081 4.27 19.12 -31.59
CA ARG A 1081 3.37 17.96 -31.42
C ARG A 1081 2.17 18.29 -30.52
N MET A 1082 2.35 19.07 -29.46
CA MET A 1082 1.25 19.54 -28.60
C MET A 1082 0.31 20.47 -29.35
N ALA A 1083 0.85 21.37 -30.17
CA ALA A 1083 0.08 22.27 -31.01
C ALA A 1083 -0.73 21.47 -32.04
N GLU A 1084 -0.10 20.57 -32.80
CA GLU A 1084 -0.75 19.75 -33.83
C GLU A 1084 -1.88 18.88 -33.26
N SER A 1085 -1.62 18.17 -32.15
CA SER A 1085 -2.63 17.34 -31.48
C SER A 1085 -3.81 18.15 -30.93
N SER A 1086 -3.57 19.43 -30.61
CA SER A 1086 -4.61 20.39 -30.16
C SER A 1086 -5.24 21.18 -31.32
N GLY A 1087 -4.87 20.90 -32.57
CA GLY A 1087 -5.42 21.54 -33.77
C GLY A 1087 -4.80 22.90 -34.15
N TYR A 1088 -3.66 23.25 -33.55
CA TYR A 1088 -2.89 24.46 -33.83
C TYR A 1088 -1.70 24.20 -34.75
N THR A 1089 -1.22 25.25 -35.41
CA THR A 1089 0.03 25.26 -36.19
C THR A 1089 0.91 26.42 -35.73
N CYS A 1090 2.20 26.15 -35.54
CA CYS A 1090 3.18 27.18 -35.19
C CYS A 1090 3.69 27.86 -36.47
N ALA A 1091 3.70 29.20 -36.52
CA ALA A 1091 4.36 29.89 -37.62
C ALA A 1091 5.88 29.62 -37.61
N PRO A 1092 6.56 29.53 -38.78
CA PRO A 1092 8.02 29.31 -38.83
C PRO A 1092 8.82 30.30 -37.96
N GLU A 1093 8.38 31.56 -37.91
CA GLU A 1093 9.02 32.61 -37.12
C GLU A 1093 8.81 32.43 -35.61
N LEU A 1094 7.72 31.76 -35.20
CA LEU A 1094 7.46 31.43 -33.80
C LEU A 1094 8.35 30.28 -33.35
N ILE A 1095 8.54 29.27 -34.20
CA ILE A 1095 9.40 28.10 -33.95
C ILE A 1095 10.83 28.56 -33.65
N GLU A 1096 11.38 29.45 -34.47
CA GLU A 1096 12.72 30.02 -34.26
C GLU A 1096 12.82 30.79 -32.93
N ARG A 1097 11.80 31.58 -32.58
CA ARG A 1097 11.76 32.29 -31.29
C ARG A 1097 11.67 31.38 -30.08
N ILE A 1098 10.89 30.30 -30.17
CA ILE A 1098 10.79 29.29 -29.09
C ILE A 1098 12.16 28.62 -28.90
N ARG A 1099 12.85 28.31 -30.01
CA ARG A 1099 14.20 27.75 -29.98
C ARG A 1099 15.20 28.69 -29.31
N GLU A 1100 15.22 29.97 -29.70
CA GLU A 1100 16.07 30.99 -29.08
C GLU A 1100 15.78 31.16 -27.57
N HIS A 1101 14.50 31.16 -27.20
CA HIS A 1101 14.08 31.23 -25.80
C HIS A 1101 14.65 30.06 -24.98
N TYR A 1102 14.47 28.82 -25.43
CA TYR A 1102 15.00 27.65 -24.72
C TYR A 1102 16.51 27.48 -24.81
N ALA A 1103 17.17 28.06 -25.83
CA ALA A 1103 18.62 28.08 -25.93
C ALA A 1103 19.28 29.01 -24.90
N THR A 1104 18.54 30.01 -24.40
CA THR A 1104 19.04 31.00 -23.43
C THR A 1104 18.66 30.67 -21.98
N LEU A 1105 17.73 29.74 -21.75
CA LEU A 1105 17.32 29.31 -20.41
C LEU A 1105 18.40 28.43 -19.74
N PRO A 1106 18.80 28.74 -18.49
CA PRO A 1106 19.71 27.90 -17.73
C PRO A 1106 19.09 26.52 -17.46
N ARG A 1107 19.89 25.47 -17.67
CA ARG A 1107 19.52 24.07 -17.40
C ARG A 1107 19.96 23.66 -16.00
N ASP A 1108 19.39 24.36 -15.01
CA ASP A 1108 19.60 24.07 -13.60
C ASP A 1108 18.41 23.31 -13.01
N GLY A 1109 18.46 22.98 -11.71
CA GLY A 1109 17.42 22.18 -11.06
C GLY A 1109 16.01 22.79 -11.05
N SER A 1110 15.83 24.04 -11.51
CA SER A 1110 14.52 24.68 -11.67
C SER A 1110 13.88 24.45 -13.04
N PHE A 1111 14.62 23.86 -13.98
CA PHE A 1111 14.17 23.63 -15.34
C PHE A 1111 13.18 22.45 -15.43
N GLY A 1112 11.94 22.72 -15.84
CA GLY A 1112 10.83 21.77 -15.82
C GLY A 1112 10.63 20.93 -17.09
N ASN A 1113 11.54 21.02 -18.07
CA ASN A 1113 11.51 20.21 -19.30
C ASN A 1113 10.13 20.26 -20.02
N ALA A 1114 9.54 19.11 -20.36
CA ALA A 1114 8.24 19.05 -21.05
C ALA A 1114 7.10 19.71 -20.25
N ARG A 1115 7.24 19.84 -18.93
CA ARG A 1115 6.27 20.58 -18.09
C ARG A 1115 6.30 22.07 -18.41
N ASP A 1116 7.48 22.64 -18.65
CA ASP A 1116 7.62 24.05 -19.03
C ASP A 1116 7.23 24.27 -20.49
N ALA A 1117 7.53 23.31 -21.38
CA ALA A 1117 7.01 23.31 -22.76
C ALA A 1117 5.48 23.37 -22.79
N ARG A 1118 4.81 22.55 -21.97
CA ARG A 1118 3.34 22.55 -21.82
C ARG A 1118 2.82 23.88 -21.30
N LYS A 1119 3.41 24.44 -20.24
CA LYS A 1119 3.03 25.76 -19.71
C LYS A 1119 3.18 26.86 -20.76
N LEU A 1120 4.29 26.85 -21.51
CA LEU A 1120 4.54 27.83 -22.56
C LEU A 1120 3.48 27.73 -23.67
N PHE A 1121 3.16 26.51 -24.10
CA PHE A 1121 2.08 26.25 -25.06
C PHE A 1121 0.70 26.74 -24.56
N GLU A 1122 0.31 26.38 -23.34
CA GLU A 1122 -0.97 26.83 -22.74
C GLU A 1122 -1.05 28.36 -22.65
N SER A 1123 0.07 29.02 -22.34
CA SER A 1123 0.17 30.47 -22.32
C SER A 1123 0.07 31.11 -23.71
N MET A 1124 0.71 30.51 -24.72
CA MET A 1124 0.57 30.95 -26.12
C MET A 1124 -0.88 30.84 -26.61
N VAL A 1125 -1.57 29.72 -26.31
CA VAL A 1125 -2.99 29.55 -26.66
C VAL A 1125 -3.86 30.61 -25.98
N THR A 1126 -3.62 30.88 -24.69
CA THR A 1126 -4.34 31.91 -23.93
C THR A 1126 -4.15 33.30 -24.54
N ARG A 1127 -2.94 33.63 -24.99
CA ARG A 1127 -2.62 34.93 -25.61
C ARG A 1127 -3.17 35.06 -27.01
N GLN A 1128 -3.14 33.98 -27.80
CA GLN A 1128 -3.77 33.94 -29.11
C GLN A 1128 -5.27 34.22 -28.97
N ALA A 1129 -5.95 33.62 -27.99
CA ALA A 1129 -7.35 33.92 -27.68
C ALA A 1129 -7.58 35.41 -27.34
N PHE A 1130 -6.70 36.01 -26.54
CA PHE A 1130 -6.76 37.44 -26.23
C PHE A 1130 -6.50 38.34 -27.46
N ARG A 1131 -5.54 37.99 -28.31
CA ARG A 1131 -5.26 38.70 -29.58
C ARG A 1131 -6.47 38.66 -30.49
N LEU A 1132 -7.05 37.47 -30.69
CA LEU A 1132 -8.19 37.27 -31.57
C LEU A 1132 -9.47 37.88 -31.01
N SER A 1133 -9.60 38.06 -29.69
CA SER A 1133 -10.73 38.78 -29.08
C SER A 1133 -10.85 40.25 -29.51
N LYS A 1134 -9.77 40.84 -30.03
CA LYS A 1134 -9.74 42.21 -30.58
C LYS A 1134 -10.05 42.26 -32.08
N SER A 1135 -10.21 41.11 -32.73
CA SER A 1135 -10.59 40.99 -34.15
C SER A 1135 -12.10 40.75 -34.27
N VAL A 1136 -12.74 41.43 -35.23
CA VAL A 1136 -14.21 41.40 -35.40
C VAL A 1136 -14.70 40.08 -36.00
N SER A 1137 -13.84 39.32 -36.71
CA SER A 1137 -14.17 37.98 -37.25
C SER A 1137 -12.90 37.24 -37.67
N PRO A 1138 -12.20 36.54 -36.76
CA PRO A 1138 -11.00 35.80 -37.11
C PRO A 1138 -11.29 34.63 -38.06
N THR A 1139 -10.41 34.42 -39.03
CA THR A 1139 -10.48 33.33 -39.99
C THR A 1139 -10.06 31.99 -39.37
N LEU A 1140 -10.42 30.86 -40.01
CA LEU A 1140 -10.00 29.52 -39.57
C LEU A 1140 -8.47 29.36 -39.53
N ASP A 1141 -7.75 30.00 -40.45
CA ASP A 1141 -6.28 30.00 -40.43
C ASP A 1141 -5.76 30.77 -39.21
N GLU A 1142 -6.34 31.93 -38.89
CA GLU A 1142 -5.96 32.73 -37.71
C GLU A 1142 -6.29 32.04 -36.38
N LEU A 1143 -7.39 31.26 -36.33
CA LEU A 1143 -7.76 30.46 -35.16
C LEU A 1143 -6.80 29.28 -34.92
N ARG A 1144 -6.21 28.73 -35.99
CA ARG A 1144 -5.26 27.62 -35.90
C ARG A 1144 -3.81 28.09 -35.70
N ARG A 1145 -3.48 29.30 -36.12
CA ARG A 1145 -2.08 29.75 -36.18
C ARG A 1145 -1.63 30.47 -34.92
N LEU A 1146 -0.58 29.95 -34.29
CA LEU A 1146 0.18 30.63 -33.24
C LEU A 1146 1.28 31.48 -33.88
N LEU A 1147 1.41 32.74 -33.45
CA LEU A 1147 2.37 33.71 -33.99
C LEU A 1147 3.41 34.13 -32.93
N PRO A 1148 4.55 34.72 -33.34
CA PRO A 1148 5.58 35.22 -32.41
C PRO A 1148 5.10 36.17 -31.31
N GLU A 1149 3.97 36.85 -31.51
CA GLU A 1149 3.34 37.77 -30.56
C GLU A 1149 2.62 37.05 -29.41
N ASP A 1150 2.30 35.76 -29.59
CA ASP A 1150 1.66 34.94 -28.56
C ASP A 1150 2.66 34.39 -27.54
N LEU A 1151 3.96 34.38 -27.90
CA LEU A 1151 5.03 33.89 -27.05
C LEU A 1151 5.26 34.81 -25.84
N VAL A 1152 5.31 34.23 -24.64
CA VAL A 1152 5.76 34.92 -23.42
C VAL A 1152 7.23 34.62 -23.25
N VAL A 1153 8.07 35.65 -23.34
CA VAL A 1153 9.50 35.55 -23.01
C VAL A 1153 9.79 36.45 -21.83
#